data_AF-A0A8T4LZ35-F1
#
_entry.id   AF-A0A8T4LZ35-F1
#
_cell.length_a   1.000
_cell.length_b   1.000
_cell.length_c   1.000
_cell.angle_alpha   90.00
_cell.angle_beta   90.00
_cell.angle_gamma   90.00
#
_symmetry.space_group_name_H-M   'P 1'
#
loop_
_entity.id
_entity.type
_entity.pdbx_description
1 polymer ?
#
loop_
_entity_poly.entity_id
_entity_poly.type
_entity_poly.pdbx_seq_one_letter_code
_entity_poly.pdbx_strand_id
1 'polypeptide(L)'
;MVKKKKKKSISEEKLRGDFYSFQKKVARLGELKRELQSLQSKDMTKGFEKEVSLMRSRLKDTTAIPELERQMRSLRIKIRNKREVKRKSPIKKIEREVSNVGSALDDVRRNIDRKVSNIGNEMEDTTKQLKNEIKGLKLKIDESLEREGHVDSEVGLKVDEGFQNFVKEIKLDLSERVKNREKELNESLKRDLSVRKNEMELNYKNMQQDLEKNYQKKIQGVDFLKKELKNKYQQKLKDELDKEVKARFSEELRKKFEAERTRLDLYYVSEMKKKYNDEFQKQKTILEKEYKNKIESKLKKLNSDYNSSERVLEAEIRSKMEDVSKEKASLENRLKAKTVMLEKDKRKFKIFLSSKNEKERKTIIEKLKALEAEKKEHEVSFNRKLMSLKREKDRNKAILFSEQTAVKKQLTEQAHDKLNNELKLYKKKIESEMKNEITMKMNSFVNQQKKKQESDIEERTEKIRQALDHEHKINEILRKNISEKVYTIEKLKELNRKTVSEVSDVKHKEALKRAKEHKKLIEKHKKDTEYFTTKLKKDFQSKFNQELQKNVILEKQQLDKEFNLKLAESKEKMKDSSSMEVRDFKSKLRSDYDEKLRKNIESMKEKVQNEMRKQFFREANDKILLERQKLENKLKDLEQKYKSHEQALKMKEKHFIEAHKAKSLSLASEKKGLMEKMNLFRKSEDKKFDAIKKEEDKILREKELKLAEKAHQEMLKEIKLRESAIKERLQKHFEKKIREYKEQEEREIASKKSQLAEELRQRAKALLR
;
A
#
# COMPACT_ATOMS: atom_id res chain seq x y z
N MET A 1 31.35 -54.89 -37.99
CA MET A 1 31.04 -53.91 -39.07
C MET A 1 29.97 -52.92 -38.59
N VAL A 2 30.35 -51.71 -38.18
CA VAL A 2 29.41 -50.65 -37.78
C VAL A 2 29.15 -49.73 -38.98
N LYS A 3 27.93 -49.80 -39.54
CA LYS A 3 27.49 -48.99 -40.69
C LYS A 3 27.56 -47.49 -40.33
N LYS A 4 28.52 -46.75 -40.91
CA LYS A 4 28.60 -45.27 -40.82
C LYS A 4 27.34 -44.64 -41.44
N LYS A 5 26.45 -44.10 -40.61
CA LYS A 5 25.27 -43.32 -41.05
C LYS A 5 25.73 -42.02 -41.73
N LYS A 6 25.34 -41.83 -43.00
CA LYS A 6 25.54 -40.58 -43.76
C LYS A 6 24.86 -39.41 -43.04
N LYS A 7 25.61 -38.37 -42.68
CA LYS A 7 25.08 -37.11 -42.11
C LYS A 7 24.20 -36.42 -43.16
N LYS A 8 22.88 -36.41 -42.95
CA LYS A 8 21.95 -35.57 -43.72
C LYS A 8 22.29 -34.11 -43.42
N SER A 9 22.47 -33.29 -44.46
CA SER A 9 22.63 -31.84 -44.33
C SER A 9 21.40 -31.26 -43.64
N ILE A 10 21.60 -30.66 -42.47
CA ILE A 10 20.54 -29.96 -41.74
C ILE A 10 20.18 -28.73 -42.58
N SER A 11 18.89 -28.58 -42.93
CA SER A 11 18.44 -27.42 -43.71
C SER A 11 18.70 -26.12 -42.94
N GLU A 12 19.04 -25.05 -43.67
CA GLU A 12 19.32 -23.73 -43.08
C GLU A 12 18.19 -23.24 -42.17
N GLU A 13 16.96 -23.60 -42.50
CA GLU A 13 15.77 -23.30 -41.72
C GLU A 13 15.78 -23.96 -40.33
N LYS A 14 16.26 -25.21 -40.24
CA LYS A 14 16.44 -25.89 -38.94
C LYS A 14 17.57 -25.26 -38.12
N LEU A 15 18.67 -24.84 -38.77
CA LEU A 15 19.74 -24.12 -38.09
C LEU A 15 19.27 -22.77 -37.53
N ARG A 16 18.47 -22.01 -38.29
CA ARG A 16 17.84 -20.77 -37.80
C ARG A 16 16.90 -21.05 -36.65
N GLY A 17 16.06 -22.09 -36.75
CA GLY A 17 15.19 -22.54 -35.67
C GLY A 17 15.94 -22.90 -34.39
N ASP A 18 17.02 -23.68 -34.52
CA ASP A 18 17.90 -24.06 -33.40
C ASP A 18 18.58 -22.85 -32.77
N PHE A 19 19.06 -21.90 -33.59
CA PHE A 19 19.65 -20.66 -33.13
C PHE A 19 18.67 -19.80 -32.32
N TYR A 20 17.44 -19.60 -32.82
CA TYR A 20 16.41 -18.86 -32.08
C TYR A 20 15.96 -19.60 -30.81
N SER A 21 15.89 -20.94 -30.86
CA SER A 21 15.59 -21.75 -29.67
C SER A 21 16.68 -21.59 -28.61
N PHE A 22 17.94 -21.54 -29.01
CA PHE A 22 19.08 -21.31 -28.14
C PHE A 22 19.07 -19.90 -27.58
N GLN A 23 18.82 -18.88 -28.41
CA GLN A 23 18.70 -17.49 -27.96
C GLN A 23 17.59 -17.33 -26.91
N LYS A 24 16.43 -17.96 -27.12
CA LYS A 24 15.33 -17.99 -26.13
C LYS A 24 15.76 -18.67 -24.83
N LYS A 25 16.48 -19.79 -24.91
CA LYS A 25 17.03 -20.48 -23.72
C LYS A 25 18.03 -19.61 -22.96
N VAL A 26 18.91 -18.90 -23.65
CA VAL A 26 19.88 -17.96 -23.05
C VAL A 26 19.18 -16.78 -22.39
N ALA A 27 18.20 -16.18 -23.06
CA ALA A 27 17.38 -15.11 -22.48
C ALA A 27 16.68 -15.58 -21.20
N ARG A 28 16.09 -16.78 -21.22
CA ARG A 28 15.41 -17.37 -20.07
C ARG A 28 16.34 -17.65 -18.88
N LEU A 29 17.56 -18.12 -19.13
CA LEU A 29 18.60 -18.23 -18.10
C LEU A 29 18.95 -16.87 -17.49
N GLY A 30 19.00 -15.82 -18.32
CA GLY A 30 19.22 -14.45 -17.87
C GLY A 30 18.13 -13.95 -16.92
N GLU A 31 16.86 -14.27 -17.20
CA GLU A 31 15.74 -13.96 -16.32
C GLU A 31 15.84 -14.70 -14.97
N LEU A 32 16.08 -16.01 -15.00
CA LEU A 32 16.25 -16.83 -13.78
C LEU A 32 17.42 -16.34 -12.92
N LYS A 33 18.52 -15.88 -13.54
CA LYS A 33 19.66 -15.28 -12.84
C LYS A 33 19.28 -13.98 -12.13
N ARG A 34 18.57 -13.07 -12.83
CA ARG A 34 18.10 -11.81 -12.24
C ARG A 34 17.11 -12.05 -11.11
N GLU A 35 16.24 -13.03 -11.27
CA GLU A 35 15.26 -13.41 -10.25
C GLU A 35 15.95 -13.94 -8.99
N LEU A 36 16.92 -14.85 -9.13
CA LEU A 36 17.71 -15.38 -8.03
C LEU A 36 18.48 -14.26 -7.31
N GLN A 37 19.08 -13.34 -8.07
CA GLN A 37 19.81 -12.19 -7.52
C GLN A 37 18.89 -11.22 -6.78
N SER A 38 17.66 -11.01 -7.26
CA SER A 38 16.62 -10.19 -6.60
C SER A 38 16.14 -10.81 -5.28
N LEU A 39 16.05 -12.15 -5.20
CA LEU A 39 15.74 -12.83 -3.95
C LEU A 39 16.89 -12.70 -2.94
N GLN A 40 18.14 -12.76 -3.41
CA GLN A 40 19.31 -12.58 -2.56
C GLN A 40 19.47 -11.14 -2.08
N SER A 41 19.29 -10.13 -2.94
CA SER A 41 19.44 -8.71 -2.56
C SER A 41 18.42 -8.24 -1.54
N LYS A 42 17.29 -8.95 -1.41
CA LYS A 42 16.25 -8.69 -0.41
C LYS A 42 16.43 -9.51 0.87
N ASP A 43 17.59 -10.13 1.07
CA ASP A 43 17.92 -11.04 2.18
C ASP A 43 16.91 -12.19 2.39
N MET A 44 16.14 -12.54 1.35
CA MET A 44 15.12 -13.58 1.45
C MET A 44 15.71 -14.99 1.39
N THR A 45 16.97 -15.12 0.97
CA THR A 45 17.66 -16.40 0.80
C THR A 45 18.43 -16.86 2.04
N LYS A 46 18.36 -16.13 3.17
CA LYS A 46 19.07 -16.48 4.41
C LYS A 46 18.54 -17.79 4.99
N GLY A 47 19.38 -18.83 5.03
CA GLY A 47 19.06 -20.22 5.38
C GLY A 47 18.71 -21.14 4.21
N PHE A 48 18.87 -20.68 2.96
CA PHE A 48 18.69 -21.47 1.73
C PHE A 48 19.94 -21.42 0.82
N GLU A 49 21.11 -21.13 1.39
CA GLU A 49 22.35 -20.84 0.65
C GLU A 49 22.80 -22.01 -0.22
N LYS A 50 22.61 -23.26 0.26
CA LYS A 50 22.95 -24.48 -0.49
C LYS A 50 22.14 -24.62 -1.77
N GLU A 51 20.83 -24.34 -1.71
CA GLU A 51 19.92 -24.42 -2.87
C GLU A 51 20.22 -23.32 -3.88
N VAL A 52 20.55 -22.13 -3.39
CA VAL A 52 20.95 -20.99 -4.22
C VAL A 52 22.31 -21.22 -4.89
N SER A 53 23.26 -21.84 -4.20
CA SER A 53 24.56 -22.24 -4.76
C SER A 53 24.39 -23.29 -5.87
N LEU A 54 23.54 -24.31 -5.64
CA LEU A 54 23.23 -25.33 -6.64
C LEU A 54 22.60 -24.72 -7.90
N MET A 55 21.62 -23.82 -7.75
CA MET A 55 21.03 -23.10 -8.89
C MET A 55 22.05 -22.22 -9.62
N ARG A 56 22.94 -21.52 -8.90
CA ARG A 56 24.02 -20.71 -9.51
C ARG A 56 24.96 -21.55 -10.36
N SER A 57 25.31 -22.76 -9.93
CA SER A 57 26.19 -23.65 -10.70
C SER A 57 25.54 -24.09 -12.02
N ARG A 58 24.21 -24.30 -12.02
CA ARG A 58 23.43 -24.76 -13.17
C ARG A 58 22.96 -23.64 -14.09
N LEU A 59 23.02 -22.37 -13.68
CA LEU A 59 22.67 -21.20 -14.51
C LEU A 59 23.57 -21.01 -15.76
N LYS A 60 24.65 -21.79 -15.90
CA LYS A 60 25.51 -21.79 -17.09
C LYS A 60 25.02 -22.77 -18.18
N ASP A 61 24.13 -23.70 -17.85
CA ASP A 61 23.69 -24.77 -18.75
C ASP A 61 22.28 -24.52 -19.28
N THR A 62 22.14 -24.46 -20.61
CA THR A 62 20.84 -24.24 -21.29
C THR A 62 19.92 -25.45 -21.25
N THR A 63 20.45 -26.65 -21.00
CA THR A 63 19.65 -27.88 -20.87
C THR A 63 18.98 -28.00 -19.49
N ALA A 64 19.54 -27.33 -18.47
CA ALA A 64 19.07 -27.36 -17.09
C ALA A 64 17.89 -26.42 -16.79
N ILE A 65 17.39 -25.66 -17.78
CA ILE A 65 16.31 -24.67 -17.59
C ILE A 65 15.05 -25.25 -16.92
N PRO A 66 14.49 -26.40 -17.36
CA PRO A 66 13.28 -26.95 -16.73
C PRO A 66 13.48 -27.30 -15.26
N GLU A 67 14.67 -27.77 -14.90
CA GLU A 67 15.02 -28.13 -13.53
C GLU A 67 15.23 -26.87 -12.66
N LEU A 68 15.91 -25.86 -13.20
CA LEU A 68 16.08 -24.55 -12.55
C LEU A 68 14.73 -23.88 -12.27
N GLU A 69 13.77 -23.95 -13.19
CA GLU A 69 12.43 -23.40 -12.96
C GLU A 69 11.66 -24.13 -11.86
N ARG A 70 11.84 -25.45 -11.72
CA ARG A 70 11.26 -26.23 -10.62
C ARG A 70 11.91 -25.86 -9.29
N GLN A 71 13.24 -25.76 -9.26
CA GLN A 71 14.00 -25.36 -8.08
C GLN A 71 13.66 -23.92 -7.64
N MET A 72 13.53 -22.99 -8.58
CA MET A 72 13.13 -21.60 -8.29
C MET A 72 11.72 -21.53 -7.69
N ARG A 73 10.75 -22.28 -8.26
CA ARG A 73 9.40 -22.38 -7.69
C ARG A 73 9.39 -22.98 -6.28
N SER A 74 10.14 -24.06 -6.07
CA SER A 74 10.28 -24.68 -4.74
C SER A 74 10.89 -23.70 -3.74
N LEU A 75 11.93 -22.97 -4.12
CA LEU A 75 12.56 -21.95 -3.28
C LEU A 75 11.57 -20.83 -2.91
N ARG A 76 10.77 -20.33 -3.86
CA ARG A 76 9.73 -19.33 -3.56
C ARG A 76 8.72 -19.83 -2.52
N ILE A 77 8.28 -21.09 -2.64
CA ILE A 77 7.33 -21.70 -1.69
C ILE A 77 7.99 -21.84 -0.31
N LYS A 78 9.24 -22.31 -0.23
CA LYS A 78 9.97 -22.43 1.04
C LYS A 78 10.21 -21.08 1.71
N ILE A 79 10.59 -20.05 0.94
CA ILE A 79 10.75 -18.67 1.43
C ILE A 79 9.42 -18.13 1.96
N ARG A 80 8.32 -18.35 1.23
CA ARG A 80 6.98 -17.94 1.65
C ARG A 80 6.56 -18.64 2.94
N ASN A 81 6.73 -19.95 3.03
CA ASN A 81 6.37 -20.75 4.22
C ASN A 81 7.24 -20.42 5.45
N LYS A 82 8.50 -19.99 5.25
CA LYS A 82 9.37 -19.53 6.34
C LYS A 82 8.96 -18.14 6.86
N ARG A 83 8.45 -17.27 5.99
CA ARG A 83 7.92 -15.94 6.36
C ARG A 83 6.51 -16.00 6.94
N GLU A 84 5.68 -16.91 6.44
CA GLU A 84 4.47 -17.37 7.10
C GLU A 84 4.88 -18.27 8.28
N VAL A 85 5.65 -17.73 9.24
CA VAL A 85 5.58 -18.24 10.61
C VAL A 85 4.10 -18.33 10.89
N LYS A 86 3.59 -19.55 11.09
CA LYS A 86 2.21 -19.80 11.48
C LYS A 86 1.96 -18.96 12.73
N ARG A 87 1.55 -17.70 12.55
CA ARG A 87 1.01 -16.88 13.61
C ARG A 87 -0.16 -17.72 14.08
N LYS A 88 0.04 -18.45 15.19
CA LYS A 88 -1.04 -19.14 15.88
C LYS A 88 -2.13 -18.08 15.92
N SER A 89 -3.24 -18.32 15.21
CA SER A 89 -4.27 -17.30 15.06
C SER A 89 -4.59 -16.79 16.47
N PRO A 90 -4.89 -15.50 16.66
CA PRO A 90 -5.35 -15.01 17.96
C PRO A 90 -6.44 -15.92 18.54
N ILE A 91 -7.27 -16.51 17.66
CA ILE A 91 -8.24 -17.55 17.97
C ILE A 91 -7.62 -18.78 18.66
N LYS A 92 -6.53 -19.38 18.17
CA LYS A 92 -5.86 -20.50 18.85
C LYS A 92 -5.16 -20.12 20.17
N LYS A 93 -4.79 -18.85 20.34
CA LYS A 93 -4.25 -18.36 21.63
C LYS A 93 -5.39 -18.17 22.64
N ILE A 94 -6.50 -17.58 22.20
CA ILE A 94 -7.74 -17.47 22.97
C ILE A 94 -8.28 -18.86 23.31
N GLU A 95 -8.25 -19.82 22.39
CA GLU A 95 -8.71 -21.20 22.63
C GLU A 95 -7.91 -21.92 23.72
N ARG A 96 -6.58 -21.71 23.78
CA ARG A 96 -5.76 -22.21 24.89
C ARG A 96 -6.02 -21.46 26.19
N GLU A 97 -6.18 -20.14 26.14
CA GLU A 97 -6.50 -19.36 27.33
C GLU A 97 -7.89 -19.72 27.88
N VAL A 98 -8.87 -19.98 27.01
CA VAL A 98 -10.21 -20.47 27.37
C VAL A 98 -10.15 -21.90 27.91
N SER A 99 -9.32 -22.78 27.33
CA SER A 99 -9.11 -24.14 27.85
C SER A 99 -8.40 -24.16 29.22
N ASN A 100 -7.46 -23.23 29.43
CA ASN A 100 -6.81 -23.05 30.74
C ASN A 100 -7.78 -22.45 31.77
N VAL A 101 -8.66 -21.54 31.37
CA VAL A 101 -9.74 -21.02 32.24
C VAL A 101 -10.77 -22.11 32.54
N GLY A 102 -11.09 -22.97 31.57
CA GLY A 102 -11.98 -24.12 31.75
C GLY A 102 -11.43 -25.12 32.76
N SER A 103 -10.15 -25.50 32.65
CA SER A 103 -9.50 -26.38 33.63
C SER A 103 -9.37 -25.75 35.02
N ALA A 104 -9.08 -24.44 35.11
CA ALA A 104 -9.08 -23.73 36.38
C ALA A 104 -10.47 -23.67 37.04
N LEU A 105 -11.53 -23.52 36.24
CA LEU A 105 -12.92 -23.58 36.73
C LEU A 105 -13.29 -24.98 37.23
N ASP A 106 -12.86 -26.03 36.54
CA ASP A 106 -13.08 -27.40 36.97
C ASP A 106 -12.34 -27.72 38.29
N ASP A 107 -11.13 -27.20 38.48
CA ASP A 107 -10.39 -27.34 39.73
C ASP A 107 -11.03 -26.57 40.89
N VAL A 108 -11.56 -25.35 40.63
CA VAL A 108 -12.34 -24.59 41.62
C VAL A 108 -13.63 -25.33 41.97
N ARG A 109 -14.33 -25.89 40.97
CA ARG A 109 -15.55 -26.68 41.18
C ARG A 109 -15.26 -27.94 42.00
N ARG A 110 -14.21 -28.69 41.69
CA ARG A 110 -13.78 -29.84 42.50
C ARG A 110 -13.42 -29.45 43.94
N ASN A 111 -12.79 -28.29 44.14
CA ASN A 111 -12.50 -27.80 45.48
C ASN A 111 -13.74 -27.37 46.25
N ILE A 112 -14.74 -26.79 45.58
CA ILE A 112 -16.04 -26.48 46.18
C ILE A 112 -16.77 -27.78 46.53
N ASP A 113 -16.84 -28.75 45.62
CA ASP A 113 -17.51 -30.04 45.85
C ASP A 113 -16.86 -30.82 47.02
N ARG A 114 -15.53 -30.77 47.13
CA ARG A 114 -14.79 -31.31 48.30
C ARG A 114 -15.15 -30.60 49.59
N LYS A 115 -15.21 -29.26 49.59
CA LYS A 115 -15.59 -28.48 50.78
C LYS A 115 -17.03 -28.74 51.18
N VAL A 116 -17.95 -28.80 50.22
CA VAL A 116 -19.37 -29.11 50.47
C VAL A 116 -19.53 -30.53 51.02
N SER A 117 -18.78 -31.50 50.48
CA SER A 117 -18.77 -32.89 51.00
C SER A 117 -18.22 -32.95 52.42
N ASN A 118 -17.13 -32.23 52.72
CA ASN A 118 -16.56 -32.18 54.06
C ASN A 118 -17.52 -31.52 55.06
N ILE A 119 -18.18 -30.43 54.69
CA ILE A 119 -19.20 -29.78 55.54
C ILE A 119 -20.40 -30.71 55.76
N GLY A 120 -20.82 -31.45 54.73
CA GLY A 120 -21.87 -32.46 54.83
C GLY A 120 -21.51 -33.55 55.85
N ASN A 121 -20.29 -34.07 55.79
CA ASN A 121 -19.81 -35.09 56.72
C ASN A 121 -19.65 -34.55 58.15
N GLU A 122 -19.11 -33.35 58.34
CA GLU A 122 -19.00 -32.70 59.65
C GLU A 122 -20.37 -32.43 60.28
N MET A 123 -21.35 -32.00 59.48
CA MET A 123 -22.73 -31.84 59.94
C MET A 123 -23.38 -33.17 60.33
N GLU A 124 -23.08 -34.25 59.60
CA GLU A 124 -23.61 -35.58 59.91
C GLU A 124 -22.99 -36.16 61.20
N ASP A 125 -21.70 -35.95 61.41
CA ASP A 125 -21.00 -36.39 62.62
C ASP A 125 -21.45 -35.60 63.86
N THR A 126 -21.63 -34.28 63.72
CA THR A 126 -22.19 -33.45 64.82
C THR A 126 -23.65 -33.80 65.12
N THR A 127 -24.47 -34.15 64.12
CA THR A 127 -25.84 -34.65 64.39
C THR A 127 -25.84 -36.04 65.02
N LYS A 128 -24.88 -36.92 64.70
CA LYS A 128 -24.70 -38.20 65.39
C LYS A 128 -24.27 -38.00 66.85
N GLN A 129 -23.34 -37.08 67.12
CA GLN A 129 -22.93 -36.72 68.48
C GLN A 129 -24.09 -36.16 69.30
N LEU A 130 -24.85 -35.19 68.76
CA LEU A 130 -26.02 -34.64 69.43
C LEU A 130 -27.11 -35.69 69.69
N LYS A 131 -27.34 -36.63 68.76
CA LYS A 131 -28.26 -37.76 69.01
C LYS A 131 -27.80 -38.65 70.16
N ASN A 132 -26.50 -38.92 70.25
CA ASN A 132 -25.94 -39.72 71.34
C ASN A 132 -26.01 -38.98 72.68
N GLU A 133 -25.77 -37.67 72.70
CA GLU A 133 -25.92 -36.84 73.90
C GLU A 133 -27.37 -36.76 74.37
N ILE A 134 -28.33 -36.55 73.46
CA ILE A 134 -29.76 -36.57 73.77
C ILE A 134 -30.16 -37.94 74.33
N LYS A 135 -29.64 -39.03 73.76
CA LYS A 135 -29.89 -40.38 74.27
C LYS A 135 -29.30 -40.61 75.66
N GLY A 136 -28.10 -40.09 75.91
CA GLY A 136 -27.45 -40.12 77.23
C GLY A 136 -28.17 -39.28 78.28
N LEU A 137 -28.70 -38.10 77.90
CA LEU A 137 -29.53 -37.28 78.78
C LEU A 137 -30.86 -37.96 79.09
N LYS A 138 -31.48 -38.64 78.11
CA LYS A 138 -32.69 -39.42 78.33
C LYS A 138 -32.48 -40.54 79.36
N LEU A 139 -31.40 -41.31 79.20
CA LEU A 139 -31.03 -42.36 80.15
C LEU A 139 -30.78 -41.81 81.56
N LYS A 140 -30.11 -40.66 81.69
CA LYS A 140 -29.90 -40.02 83.00
C LYS A 140 -31.19 -39.52 83.65
N ILE A 141 -32.15 -39.05 82.85
CA ILE A 141 -33.47 -38.64 83.34
C ILE A 141 -34.25 -39.87 83.80
N ASP A 142 -34.26 -40.94 83.00
CA ASP A 142 -34.96 -42.18 83.33
C ASP A 142 -34.33 -42.85 84.58
N GLU A 143 -32.99 -42.88 84.70
CA GLU A 143 -32.28 -43.34 85.92
C GLU A 143 -32.54 -42.45 87.15
N SER A 144 -32.81 -41.15 86.94
CA SER A 144 -33.15 -40.25 88.05
C SER A 144 -34.60 -40.38 88.51
N LEU A 145 -35.50 -40.85 87.64
CA LEU A 145 -36.90 -41.13 87.96
C LEU A 145 -37.08 -42.50 88.63
N GLU A 146 -36.21 -43.48 88.34
CA GLU A 146 -36.23 -44.78 89.02
C GLU A 146 -35.66 -44.73 90.46
N ARG A 147 -35.08 -43.61 90.89
CA ARG A 147 -34.60 -43.38 92.27
C ARG A 147 -35.54 -42.50 93.12
N GLU A 148 -36.84 -42.50 92.84
CA GLU A 148 -37.82 -42.00 93.81
C GLU A 148 -38.09 -43.07 94.87
N GLY A 149 -37.24 -43.04 95.90
CA GLY A 149 -37.51 -43.70 97.17
C GLY A 149 -38.82 -43.18 97.77
N HIS A 150 -39.58 -44.14 98.29
CA HIS A 150 -40.81 -44.00 99.06
C HIS A 150 -40.78 -42.75 99.97
N VAL A 151 -41.61 -41.75 99.66
CA VAL A 151 -41.86 -40.61 100.54
C VAL A 151 -43.07 -40.93 101.41
N ASP A 152 -42.83 -40.98 102.71
CA ASP A 152 -43.82 -41.25 103.76
C ASP A 152 -44.97 -40.21 103.74
N SER A 153 -46.20 -40.72 103.79
CA SER A 153 -47.45 -40.00 103.54
C SER A 153 -47.91 -39.04 104.68
N GLU A 154 -47.09 -38.80 105.71
CA GLU A 154 -47.52 -38.05 106.92
C GLU A 154 -46.77 -36.74 107.22
N VAL A 155 -45.78 -36.34 106.41
CA VAL A 155 -45.07 -35.05 106.58
C VAL A 155 -45.55 -33.97 105.59
N GLY A 156 -46.50 -34.30 104.71
CA GLY A 156 -46.99 -33.44 103.63
C GLY A 156 -47.91 -32.28 104.02
N LEU A 157 -48.29 -32.11 105.30
CA LEU A 157 -49.35 -31.15 105.68
C LEU A 157 -48.90 -29.94 106.51
N LYS A 158 -47.62 -29.84 106.93
CA LYS A 158 -47.15 -28.70 107.77
C LYS A 158 -45.99 -27.88 107.20
N VAL A 159 -45.43 -28.25 106.04
CA VAL A 159 -44.31 -27.52 105.40
C VAL A 159 -44.78 -26.70 104.18
N ASP A 160 -46.06 -26.79 103.83
CA ASP A 160 -46.51 -26.43 102.48
C ASP A 160 -46.53 -24.93 102.18
N GLU A 161 -46.98 -24.04 103.06
CA GLU A 161 -47.12 -22.62 102.65
C GLU A 161 -45.79 -21.85 102.58
N GLY A 162 -44.89 -22.05 103.55
CA GLY A 162 -43.58 -21.38 103.57
C GLY A 162 -42.65 -21.89 102.46
N PHE A 163 -42.64 -23.20 102.22
CA PHE A 163 -41.82 -23.81 101.18
C PHE A 163 -42.41 -23.58 99.78
N GLN A 164 -43.73 -23.58 99.60
CA GLN A 164 -44.36 -23.15 98.33
C GLN A 164 -44.05 -21.70 98.01
N ASN A 165 -44.03 -20.81 99.01
CA ASN A 165 -43.67 -19.40 98.81
C ASN A 165 -42.19 -19.24 98.45
N PHE A 166 -41.28 -19.94 99.13
CA PHE A 166 -39.86 -19.99 98.78
C PHE A 166 -39.62 -20.54 97.37
N VAL A 167 -40.29 -21.64 97.00
CA VAL A 167 -40.22 -22.22 95.65
C VAL A 167 -40.84 -21.29 94.61
N LYS A 168 -41.91 -20.56 94.93
CA LYS A 168 -42.47 -19.52 94.06
C LYS A 168 -41.51 -18.35 93.87
N GLU A 169 -40.85 -17.90 94.94
CA GLU A 169 -39.84 -16.83 94.88
C GLU A 169 -38.65 -17.24 94.02
N ILE A 170 -38.11 -18.45 94.23
CA ILE A 170 -37.04 -19.02 93.40
C ILE A 170 -37.48 -19.16 91.95
N LYS A 171 -38.71 -19.62 91.69
CA LYS A 171 -39.25 -19.75 90.32
C LYS A 171 -39.46 -18.39 89.64
N LEU A 172 -39.87 -17.37 90.40
CA LEU A 172 -40.01 -16.00 89.91
C LEU A 172 -38.64 -15.39 89.61
N ASP A 173 -37.68 -15.49 90.52
CA ASP A 173 -36.32 -14.98 90.34
C ASP A 173 -35.60 -15.71 89.19
N LEU A 174 -35.76 -17.04 89.06
CA LEU A 174 -35.27 -17.79 87.90
C LEU A 174 -35.97 -17.37 86.60
N SER A 175 -37.30 -17.21 86.60
CA SER A 175 -38.04 -16.73 85.42
C SER A 175 -37.60 -15.33 85.02
N GLU A 176 -37.29 -14.47 85.97
CA GLU A 176 -36.86 -13.09 85.73
C GLU A 176 -35.42 -13.05 85.23
N ARG A 177 -34.51 -13.84 85.81
CA ARG A 177 -33.15 -14.04 85.28
C ARG A 177 -33.16 -14.64 83.89
N VAL A 178 -34.00 -15.64 83.62
CA VAL A 178 -34.12 -16.25 82.29
C VAL A 178 -34.66 -15.23 81.29
N LYS A 179 -35.70 -14.45 81.64
CA LYS A 179 -36.21 -13.36 80.78
C LYS A 179 -35.18 -12.28 80.52
N ASN A 180 -34.41 -11.89 81.52
CA ASN A 180 -33.36 -10.88 81.38
C ASN A 180 -32.22 -11.41 80.50
N ARG A 181 -31.81 -12.67 80.70
CA ARG A 181 -30.80 -13.33 79.87
C ARG A 181 -31.27 -13.52 78.43
N GLU A 182 -32.54 -13.91 78.23
CA GLU A 182 -33.15 -13.96 76.89
C GLU A 182 -33.17 -12.60 76.22
N LYS A 183 -33.53 -11.52 76.94
CA LYS A 183 -33.49 -10.15 76.42
C LYS A 183 -32.06 -9.75 76.03
N GLU A 184 -31.08 -9.98 76.89
CA GLU A 184 -29.67 -9.72 76.60
C GLU A 184 -29.18 -10.51 75.38
N LEU A 185 -29.55 -11.79 75.27
CA LEU A 185 -29.21 -12.63 74.12
C LEU A 185 -29.86 -12.10 72.84
N ASN A 186 -31.13 -11.72 72.90
CA ASN A 186 -31.85 -11.16 71.76
C ASN A 186 -31.27 -9.82 71.32
N GLU A 187 -30.88 -8.96 72.26
CA GLU A 187 -30.21 -7.69 71.95
C GLU A 187 -28.82 -7.90 71.38
N SER A 188 -28.05 -8.85 71.94
CA SER A 188 -26.76 -9.26 71.40
C SER A 188 -26.91 -9.76 69.97
N LEU A 189 -27.86 -10.65 69.71
CA LEU A 189 -28.17 -11.16 68.36
C LEU A 189 -28.59 -10.04 67.41
N LYS A 190 -29.42 -9.09 67.86
CA LYS A 190 -29.79 -7.92 67.04
C LYS A 190 -28.59 -7.05 66.69
N ARG A 191 -27.69 -6.80 67.65
CA ARG A 191 -26.44 -6.07 67.41
C ARG A 191 -25.56 -6.81 66.40
N ASP A 192 -25.37 -8.11 66.60
CA ASP A 192 -24.50 -8.94 65.75
C ASP A 192 -25.04 -9.06 64.31
N LEU A 193 -26.35 -9.25 64.15
CA LEU A 193 -27.02 -9.22 62.85
C LEU A 193 -26.92 -7.85 62.19
N SER A 194 -27.00 -6.76 62.95
CA SER A 194 -26.81 -5.41 62.41
C SER A 194 -25.38 -5.17 61.94
N VAL A 195 -24.38 -5.65 62.68
CA VAL A 195 -22.96 -5.54 62.30
C VAL A 195 -22.71 -6.34 61.02
N ARG A 196 -23.13 -7.61 60.96
CA ARG A 196 -23.02 -8.44 59.74
C ARG A 196 -23.73 -7.84 58.54
N LYS A 197 -24.90 -7.24 58.75
CA LYS A 197 -25.64 -6.57 57.67
C LYS A 197 -24.85 -5.37 57.13
N ASN A 198 -24.28 -4.56 58.01
CA ASN A 198 -23.45 -3.41 57.61
C ASN A 198 -22.15 -3.86 56.91
N GLU A 199 -21.49 -4.92 57.38
CA GLU A 199 -20.32 -5.51 56.71
C GLU A 199 -20.67 -6.05 55.32
N MET A 200 -21.80 -6.75 55.18
CA MET A 200 -22.26 -7.21 53.87
C MET A 200 -22.60 -6.05 52.93
N GLU A 201 -23.28 -5.01 53.40
CA GLU A 201 -23.56 -3.81 52.60
C GLU A 201 -22.27 -3.10 52.17
N LEU A 202 -21.27 -3.02 53.05
CA LEU A 202 -19.97 -2.44 52.74
C LEU A 202 -19.21 -3.29 51.71
N ASN A 203 -19.19 -4.61 51.87
CA ASN A 203 -18.59 -5.53 50.89
C ASN A 203 -19.28 -5.45 49.53
N TYR A 204 -20.60 -5.34 49.50
CA TYR A 204 -21.36 -5.19 48.26
C TYR A 204 -21.02 -3.87 47.55
N LYS A 205 -20.92 -2.76 48.30
CA LYS A 205 -20.46 -1.48 47.77
C LYS A 205 -19.05 -1.55 47.21
N ASN A 206 -18.11 -2.16 47.94
CA ASN A 206 -16.73 -2.31 47.50
C ASN A 206 -16.63 -3.15 46.22
N MET A 207 -17.37 -4.26 46.17
CA MET A 207 -17.44 -5.13 44.98
C MET A 207 -18.02 -4.39 43.77
N GLN A 208 -19.05 -3.58 43.98
CA GLN A 208 -19.65 -2.75 42.92
C GLN A 208 -18.66 -1.69 42.41
N GLN A 209 -17.93 -1.03 43.30
CA GLN A 209 -16.89 -0.07 42.93
C GLN A 209 -15.73 -0.73 42.15
N ASP A 210 -15.30 -1.92 42.56
CA ASP A 210 -14.24 -2.66 41.86
C ASP A 210 -14.69 -3.14 40.47
N LEU A 211 -15.95 -3.56 40.33
CA LEU A 211 -16.55 -3.86 39.04
C LEU A 211 -16.58 -2.62 38.13
N GLU A 212 -17.00 -1.47 38.65
CA GLU A 212 -17.00 -0.20 37.91
C GLU A 212 -15.59 0.23 37.48
N LYS A 213 -14.61 0.17 38.40
CA LYS A 213 -13.21 0.47 38.08
C LYS A 213 -12.66 -0.46 37.01
N ASN A 214 -12.94 -1.76 37.09
CA ASN A 214 -12.50 -2.74 36.09
C ASN A 214 -13.18 -2.51 34.73
N TYR A 215 -14.47 -2.13 34.73
CA TYR A 215 -15.19 -1.81 33.50
C TYR A 215 -14.64 -0.54 32.84
N GLN A 216 -14.36 0.51 33.62
CA GLN A 216 -13.74 1.73 33.12
C GLN A 216 -12.34 1.47 32.54
N LYS A 217 -11.50 0.68 33.23
CA LYS A 217 -10.17 0.28 32.70
C LYS A 217 -10.29 -0.47 31.37
N LYS A 218 -11.28 -1.36 31.22
CA LYS A 218 -11.54 -2.06 29.95
C LYS A 218 -11.97 -1.10 28.85
N ILE A 219 -12.86 -0.14 29.14
CA ILE A 219 -13.27 0.88 28.16
C ILE A 219 -12.07 1.71 27.71
N GLN A 220 -11.23 2.18 28.64
CA GLN A 220 -10.02 2.93 28.32
C GLN A 220 -9.05 2.11 27.47
N GLY A 221 -8.89 0.82 27.76
CA GLY A 221 -8.10 -0.11 26.94
C GLY A 221 -8.64 -0.26 25.51
N VAL A 222 -9.96 -0.35 25.34
CA VAL A 222 -10.62 -0.41 24.03
C VAL A 222 -10.42 0.89 23.24
N ASP A 223 -10.50 2.04 23.90
CA ASP A 223 -10.26 3.34 23.26
C ASP A 223 -8.79 3.52 22.84
N PHE A 224 -7.84 3.04 23.65
CA PHE A 224 -6.42 2.99 23.28
C PHE A 224 -6.19 2.08 22.07
N LEU A 225 -6.75 0.88 22.07
CA LEU A 225 -6.69 -0.06 20.93
C LEU A 225 -7.32 0.53 19.66
N LYS A 226 -8.45 1.24 19.78
CA LYS A 226 -9.07 1.96 18.65
C LYS A 226 -8.16 3.05 18.10
N LYS A 227 -7.53 3.85 18.97
CA LYS A 227 -6.56 4.88 18.55
C LYS A 227 -5.35 4.25 17.87
N GLU A 228 -4.79 3.19 18.43
CA GLU A 228 -3.62 2.50 17.87
C GLU A 228 -3.95 1.85 16.50
N LEU A 229 -5.12 1.22 16.37
CA LEU A 229 -5.58 0.64 15.11
C LEU A 229 -5.82 1.73 14.05
N LYS A 230 -6.46 2.84 14.42
CA LYS A 230 -6.68 3.99 13.54
C LYS A 230 -5.36 4.58 13.06
N ASN A 231 -4.39 4.75 13.96
CA ASN A 231 -3.06 5.26 13.62
C ASN A 231 -2.31 4.29 12.70
N LYS A 232 -2.33 2.98 12.97
CA LYS A 232 -1.72 1.96 12.08
C LYS A 232 -2.37 1.92 10.70
N TYR A 233 -3.69 2.08 10.64
CA TYR A 233 -4.40 2.13 9.37
C TYR A 233 -4.06 3.40 8.58
N GLN A 234 -4.08 4.57 9.23
CA GLN A 234 -3.68 5.84 8.60
C GLN A 234 -2.22 5.82 8.13
N GLN A 235 -1.32 5.26 8.93
CA GLN A 235 0.09 5.11 8.57
C GLN A 235 0.25 4.21 7.34
N LYS A 236 -0.41 3.05 7.30
CA LYS A 236 -0.39 2.17 6.13
C LYS A 236 -0.95 2.84 4.88
N LEU A 237 -2.06 3.56 5.02
CA LEU A 237 -2.69 4.26 3.91
C LEU A 237 -1.77 5.36 3.37
N LYS A 238 -1.08 6.09 4.26
CA LYS A 238 -0.08 7.09 3.90
C LYS A 238 1.13 6.45 3.20
N ASP A 239 1.64 5.34 3.73
CA ASP A 239 2.79 4.63 3.16
C ASP A 239 2.47 3.98 1.80
N GLU A 240 1.25 3.47 1.60
CA GLU A 240 0.77 2.93 0.33
C GLU A 240 0.55 4.04 -0.70
N LEU A 241 -0.07 5.14 -0.30
CA LEU A 241 -0.28 6.29 -1.16
C LEU A 241 1.06 6.93 -1.58
N ASP A 242 2.00 7.13 -0.64
CA ASP A 242 3.34 7.64 -0.94
C ASP A 242 4.10 6.71 -1.91
N LYS A 243 3.95 5.39 -1.77
CA LYS A 243 4.55 4.43 -2.70
C LYS A 243 3.91 4.52 -4.09
N GLU A 244 2.59 4.60 -4.18
CA GLU A 244 1.90 4.72 -5.46
C GLU A 244 2.22 6.04 -6.15
N VAL A 245 2.17 7.16 -5.43
CA VAL A 245 2.52 8.49 -5.92
C VAL A 245 3.97 8.50 -6.41
N LYS A 246 4.93 8.01 -5.62
CA LYS A 246 6.34 7.91 -6.05
C LYS A 246 6.50 7.02 -7.27
N ALA A 247 5.81 5.89 -7.34
CA ALA A 247 5.88 4.98 -8.48
C ALA A 247 5.34 5.64 -9.75
N ARG A 248 4.11 6.20 -9.72
CA ARG A 248 3.51 6.88 -10.87
C ARG A 248 4.32 8.10 -11.30
N PHE A 249 4.76 8.91 -10.36
CA PHE A 249 5.60 10.07 -10.65
C PHE A 249 6.91 9.66 -11.29
N SER A 250 7.59 8.63 -10.78
CA SER A 250 8.83 8.11 -11.37
C SER A 250 8.62 7.51 -12.77
N GLU A 251 7.49 6.86 -13.02
CA GLU A 251 7.17 6.27 -14.32
C GLU A 251 6.84 7.35 -15.35
N GLU A 252 6.06 8.37 -14.98
CA GLU A 252 5.80 9.53 -15.84
C GLU A 252 7.06 10.33 -16.15
N LEU A 253 7.91 10.58 -15.15
CA LEU A 253 9.22 11.22 -15.34
C LEU A 253 10.07 10.42 -16.32
N ARG A 254 10.12 9.10 -16.15
CA ARG A 254 10.88 8.23 -17.05
C ARG A 254 10.35 8.29 -18.48
N LYS A 255 9.03 8.25 -18.68
CA LYS A 255 8.41 8.41 -20.01
C LYS A 255 8.74 9.75 -20.64
N LYS A 256 8.68 10.85 -19.88
CA LYS A 256 9.05 12.19 -20.36
C LYS A 256 10.53 12.30 -20.69
N PHE A 257 11.41 11.73 -19.87
CA PHE A 257 12.85 11.69 -20.14
C PHE A 257 13.19 10.86 -21.37
N GLU A 258 12.57 9.69 -21.55
CA GLU A 258 12.79 8.85 -22.72
C GLU A 258 12.27 9.54 -24.00
N ALA A 259 11.12 10.21 -23.94
CA ALA A 259 10.60 11.00 -25.06
C ALA A 259 11.51 12.18 -25.43
N GLU A 260 11.95 12.97 -24.44
CA GLU A 260 12.85 14.10 -24.67
C GLU A 260 14.22 13.65 -25.14
N ARG A 261 14.76 12.56 -24.59
CA ARG A 261 15.99 11.93 -25.08
C ARG A 261 15.87 11.51 -26.53
N THR A 262 14.77 10.86 -26.92
CA THR A 262 14.54 10.43 -28.31
C THR A 262 14.44 11.63 -29.24
N ARG A 263 13.77 12.71 -28.80
CA ARG A 263 13.68 13.98 -29.53
C ARG A 263 15.07 14.62 -29.72
N LEU A 264 15.88 14.65 -28.66
CA LEU A 264 17.23 15.18 -28.69
C LEU A 264 18.17 14.35 -29.56
N ASP A 265 18.09 13.04 -29.48
CA ASP A 265 18.87 12.12 -30.32
C ASP A 265 18.51 12.32 -31.81
N LEU A 266 17.22 12.43 -32.14
CA LEU A 266 16.77 12.72 -33.50
C LEU A 266 17.26 14.09 -34.00
N TYR A 267 17.14 15.12 -33.16
CA TYR A 267 17.61 16.47 -33.48
C TYR A 267 19.13 16.47 -33.72
N TYR A 268 19.89 15.87 -32.80
CA TYR A 268 21.35 15.79 -32.88
C TYR A 268 21.82 15.01 -34.10
N VAL A 269 21.22 13.86 -34.40
CA VAL A 269 21.52 13.08 -35.61
C VAL A 269 21.21 13.90 -36.87
N SER A 270 20.13 14.68 -36.89
CA SER A 270 19.80 15.53 -38.03
C SER A 270 20.80 16.67 -38.24
N GLU A 271 21.22 17.34 -37.16
CA GLU A 271 22.22 18.41 -37.15
C GLU A 271 23.60 17.88 -37.58
N MET A 272 24.00 16.72 -37.05
CA MET A 272 25.25 16.05 -37.40
C MET A 272 25.27 15.61 -38.86
N LYS A 273 24.17 15.06 -39.39
CA LYS A 273 24.05 14.73 -40.81
C LYS A 273 24.19 15.97 -41.69
N LYS A 274 23.58 17.09 -41.30
CA LYS A 274 23.67 18.36 -42.03
C LYS A 274 25.11 18.88 -42.04
N LYS A 275 25.77 18.96 -40.88
CA LYS A 275 27.18 19.39 -40.78
C LYS A 275 28.12 18.49 -41.55
N TYR A 276 27.97 17.17 -41.42
CA TYR A 276 28.80 16.22 -42.16
C TYR A 276 28.63 16.38 -43.68
N ASN A 277 27.40 16.58 -44.14
CA ASN A 277 27.13 16.82 -45.56
C ASN A 277 27.71 18.16 -46.03
N ASP A 278 27.54 19.23 -45.24
CA ASP A 278 28.09 20.56 -45.56
C ASP A 278 29.63 20.53 -45.62
N GLU A 279 30.28 19.84 -44.69
CA GLU A 279 31.73 19.66 -44.71
C GLU A 279 32.22 18.74 -45.82
N PHE A 280 31.49 17.67 -46.09
CA PHE A 280 31.77 16.81 -47.23
C PHE A 280 31.72 17.61 -48.54
N GLN A 281 30.73 18.49 -48.72
CA GLN A 281 30.66 19.37 -49.89
C GLN A 281 31.81 20.39 -49.91
N LYS A 282 32.16 20.99 -48.77
CA LYS A 282 33.32 21.90 -48.69
C LYS A 282 34.61 21.19 -49.09
N GLN A 283 34.90 20.02 -48.50
CA GLN A 283 36.09 19.23 -48.83
C GLN A 283 36.09 18.82 -50.30
N LYS A 284 34.95 18.40 -50.84
CA LYS A 284 34.79 18.10 -52.27
C LYS A 284 35.16 19.30 -53.14
N THR A 285 34.66 20.50 -52.84
CA THR A 285 34.99 21.70 -53.62
C THR A 285 36.46 22.12 -53.51
N ILE A 286 37.09 21.92 -52.35
CA ILE A 286 38.52 22.19 -52.15
C ILE A 286 39.34 21.21 -52.99
N LEU A 287 39.06 19.90 -52.87
CA LEU A 287 39.69 18.86 -53.66
C LEU A 287 39.53 19.09 -55.16
N GLU A 288 38.32 19.42 -55.63
CA GLU A 288 38.08 19.73 -57.04
C GLU A 288 38.92 20.93 -57.52
N LYS A 289 39.05 22.00 -56.71
CA LYS A 289 39.92 23.13 -57.04
C LYS A 289 41.40 22.75 -57.05
N GLU A 290 41.87 21.99 -56.06
CA GLU A 290 43.25 21.53 -56.00
C GLU A 290 43.60 20.64 -57.18
N TYR A 291 42.73 19.68 -57.53
CA TYR A 291 42.89 18.83 -58.71
C TYR A 291 42.90 19.64 -59.99
N LYS A 292 41.98 20.60 -60.14
CA LYS A 292 41.95 21.49 -61.30
C LYS A 292 43.25 22.28 -61.43
N ASN A 293 43.74 22.88 -60.35
CA ASN A 293 45.00 23.62 -60.33
C ASN A 293 46.21 22.70 -60.60
N LYS A 294 46.19 21.46 -60.09
CA LYS A 294 47.25 20.47 -60.33
C LYS A 294 47.27 20.00 -61.78
N ILE A 295 46.10 19.83 -62.40
CA ILE A 295 45.98 19.50 -63.82
C ILE A 295 46.47 20.69 -64.66
N GLU A 296 46.04 21.91 -64.36
CA GLU A 296 46.47 23.11 -65.09
C GLU A 296 47.99 23.34 -64.99
N SER A 297 48.58 23.18 -63.80
CA SER A 297 50.04 23.31 -63.62
C SER A 297 50.82 22.19 -64.30
N LYS A 298 50.32 20.95 -64.28
CA LYS A 298 50.92 19.84 -65.04
C LYS A 298 50.81 20.06 -66.55
N LEU A 299 49.69 20.55 -67.05
CA LEU A 299 49.52 20.91 -68.46
C LEU A 299 50.48 22.03 -68.88
N LYS A 300 50.66 23.06 -68.05
CA LYS A 300 51.63 24.13 -68.30
C LYS A 300 53.07 23.60 -68.37
N LYS A 301 53.46 22.70 -67.45
CA LYS A 301 54.78 22.04 -67.48
C LYS A 301 54.92 21.13 -68.70
N LEU A 302 53.92 20.32 -69.01
CA LEU A 302 53.96 19.45 -70.18
C LEU A 302 54.13 20.25 -71.48
N ASN A 303 53.45 21.40 -71.59
CA ASN A 303 53.63 22.32 -72.72
C ASN A 303 55.00 22.99 -72.73
N SER A 304 55.58 23.38 -71.58
CA SER A 304 56.95 23.92 -71.57
C SER A 304 57.99 22.86 -71.94
N ASP A 305 57.79 21.63 -71.48
CA ASP A 305 58.69 20.49 -71.74
C ASP A 305 58.58 20.04 -73.21
N TYR A 306 57.36 20.07 -73.76
CA TYR A 306 57.12 19.83 -75.18
C TYR A 306 57.81 20.91 -76.03
N ASN A 307 57.59 22.19 -75.74
CA ASN A 307 58.19 23.30 -76.49
C ASN A 307 59.73 23.33 -76.39
N SER A 308 60.30 22.94 -75.25
CA SER A 308 61.76 22.85 -75.10
C SER A 308 62.34 21.64 -75.83
N SER A 309 61.66 20.48 -75.78
CA SER A 309 62.04 19.30 -76.56
C SER A 309 61.93 19.54 -78.06
N GLU A 310 60.89 20.25 -78.50
CA GLU A 310 60.69 20.67 -79.89
C GLU A 310 61.84 21.58 -80.36
N ARG A 311 62.24 22.57 -79.56
CA ARG A 311 63.41 23.43 -79.88
C ARG A 311 64.73 22.66 -79.95
N VAL A 312 64.94 21.68 -79.07
CA VAL A 312 66.14 20.82 -79.10
C VAL A 312 66.14 19.95 -80.35
N LEU A 313 65.00 19.34 -80.70
CA LEU A 313 64.84 18.57 -81.93
C LEU A 313 65.02 19.43 -83.18
N GLU A 314 64.49 20.64 -83.21
CA GLU A 314 64.69 21.58 -84.31
C GLU A 314 66.16 22.00 -84.45
N ALA A 315 66.86 22.23 -83.34
CA ALA A 315 68.28 22.54 -83.35
C ALA A 315 69.13 21.34 -83.82
N GLU A 316 68.78 20.12 -83.38
CA GLU A 316 69.45 18.90 -83.80
C GLU A 316 69.19 18.58 -85.27
N ILE A 317 67.98 18.81 -85.78
CA ILE A 317 67.63 18.70 -87.20
C ILE A 317 68.41 19.75 -88.01
N ARG A 318 68.53 20.99 -87.53
CA ARG A 318 69.34 22.03 -88.19
C ARG A 318 70.81 21.64 -88.25
N SER A 319 71.40 21.20 -87.14
CA SER A 319 72.80 20.74 -87.09
C SER A 319 73.04 19.57 -88.04
N LYS A 320 72.15 18.56 -88.05
CA LYS A 320 72.26 17.42 -88.98
C LYS A 320 72.06 17.84 -90.44
N MET A 321 71.15 18.76 -90.73
CA MET A 321 70.99 19.31 -92.09
C MET A 321 72.22 20.11 -92.53
N GLU A 322 72.87 20.79 -91.61
CA GLU A 322 74.09 21.55 -91.87
C GLU A 322 75.30 20.63 -92.10
N ASP A 323 75.41 19.55 -91.35
CA ASP A 323 76.43 18.50 -91.57
C ASP A 323 76.19 17.75 -92.88
N VAL A 324 74.94 17.39 -93.20
CA VAL A 324 74.58 16.80 -94.50
C VAL A 324 74.85 17.77 -95.65
N SER A 325 74.65 19.08 -95.44
CA SER A 325 74.96 20.11 -96.44
C SER A 325 76.48 20.23 -96.66
N LYS A 326 77.30 20.20 -95.59
CA LYS A 326 78.76 20.17 -95.67
C LYS A 326 79.27 18.89 -96.34
N GLU A 327 78.67 17.75 -96.03
CA GLU A 327 79.03 16.46 -96.62
C GLU A 327 78.65 16.42 -98.11
N LYS A 328 77.46 16.92 -98.48
CA LYS A 328 77.04 17.09 -99.88
C LYS A 328 77.98 18.01 -100.65
N ALA A 329 78.39 19.14 -100.07
CA ALA A 329 79.36 20.04 -100.68
C ALA A 329 80.74 19.38 -100.85
N SER A 330 81.18 18.58 -99.88
CA SER A 330 82.45 17.83 -99.97
C SER A 330 82.40 16.74 -101.06
N LEU A 331 81.24 16.08 -101.22
CA LEU A 331 81.01 15.05 -102.23
C LEU A 331 80.86 15.66 -103.64
N GLU A 332 80.19 16.80 -103.79
CA GLU A 332 80.13 17.55 -105.05
C GLU A 332 81.51 18.03 -105.48
N ASN A 333 82.35 18.50 -104.55
CA ASN A 333 83.73 18.89 -104.85
C ASN A 333 84.62 17.68 -105.21
N ARG A 334 84.45 16.54 -104.55
CA ARG A 334 85.11 15.27 -104.93
C ARG A 334 84.63 14.73 -106.27
N LEU A 335 83.34 14.88 -106.60
CA LEU A 335 82.79 14.49 -107.89
C LEU A 335 83.30 15.38 -109.02
N LYS A 336 83.33 16.71 -108.82
CA LYS A 336 83.92 17.67 -109.77
C LYS A 336 85.41 17.41 -110.00
N ALA A 337 86.18 17.07 -108.97
CA ALA A 337 87.59 16.70 -109.11
C ALA A 337 87.77 15.36 -109.87
N LYS A 338 86.89 14.38 -109.64
CA LYS A 338 86.92 13.09 -110.36
C LYS A 338 86.45 13.21 -111.82
N THR A 339 85.47 14.05 -112.14
CA THR A 339 85.03 14.27 -113.54
C THR A 339 86.10 14.97 -114.36
N VAL A 340 86.84 15.93 -113.79
CA VAL A 340 87.97 16.59 -114.46
C VAL A 340 89.17 15.64 -114.71
N MET A 341 89.40 14.66 -113.84
CA MET A 341 90.39 13.58 -114.06
C MET A 341 89.91 12.58 -115.13
N LEU A 342 88.64 12.18 -115.10
CA LEU A 342 88.04 11.26 -116.08
C LEU A 342 87.96 11.86 -117.50
N GLU A 343 87.80 13.17 -117.66
CA GLU A 343 87.86 13.84 -118.97
C GLU A 343 89.29 13.96 -119.53
N LYS A 344 90.31 14.07 -118.66
CA LYS A 344 91.73 13.98 -119.06
C LYS A 344 92.12 12.56 -119.47
N ASP A 345 91.61 11.55 -118.79
CA ASP A 345 91.90 10.14 -119.11
C ASP A 345 91.12 9.63 -120.32
N LYS A 346 89.88 10.09 -120.56
CA LYS A 346 89.12 9.77 -121.78
C LYS A 346 89.77 10.33 -123.06
N ARG A 347 90.49 11.46 -122.99
CA ARG A 347 91.25 12.01 -124.13
C ARG A 347 92.57 11.26 -124.41
N LYS A 348 93.19 10.64 -123.39
CA LYS A 348 94.37 9.76 -123.56
C LYS A 348 94.00 8.33 -123.96
N PHE A 349 92.86 7.81 -123.49
CA PHE A 349 92.38 6.46 -123.81
C PHE A 349 91.81 6.33 -125.24
N LYS A 350 91.31 7.43 -125.83
CA LYS A 350 90.83 7.46 -127.22
C LYS A 350 91.96 7.45 -128.28
N ILE A 351 93.19 7.82 -127.89
CA ILE A 351 94.40 7.77 -128.75
C ILE A 351 95.16 6.44 -128.58
N PHE A 352 94.99 5.74 -127.45
CA PHE A 352 95.65 4.45 -127.15
C PHE A 352 94.90 3.21 -127.70
N LEU A 353 93.60 3.32 -127.99
CA LEU A 353 92.78 2.19 -128.47
C LEU A 353 92.83 1.93 -129.98
N SER A 354 93.54 2.76 -130.75
CA SER A 354 93.68 2.68 -132.21
C SER A 354 94.96 1.97 -132.70
N SER A 355 95.82 1.46 -131.81
CA SER A 355 97.11 0.83 -132.18
C SER A 355 97.46 -0.49 -131.48
N LYS A 356 96.48 -1.26 -130.96
CA LYS A 356 96.76 -2.49 -130.20
C LYS A 356 95.92 -3.72 -130.62
N ASN A 357 96.60 -4.86 -130.70
CA ASN A 357 96.09 -6.15 -131.19
C ASN A 357 95.02 -6.79 -130.29
N GLU A 358 94.18 -7.61 -130.90
CA GLU A 358 92.93 -8.18 -130.37
C GLU A 358 93.08 -8.99 -129.07
N LYS A 359 94.27 -9.50 -128.77
CA LYS A 359 94.55 -10.22 -127.51
C LYS A 359 94.59 -9.30 -126.28
N GLU A 360 94.97 -8.03 -126.43
CA GLU A 360 95.05 -7.09 -125.29
C GLU A 360 93.67 -6.52 -124.90
N ARG A 361 92.70 -6.50 -125.84
CA ARG A 361 91.31 -6.10 -125.55
C ARG A 361 90.60 -7.07 -124.61
N LYS A 362 90.88 -8.38 -124.70
CA LYS A 362 90.29 -9.39 -123.79
C LYS A 362 90.74 -9.20 -122.33
N THR A 363 92.02 -8.94 -122.10
CA THR A 363 92.56 -8.66 -120.75
C THR A 363 92.00 -7.39 -120.11
N ILE A 364 91.65 -6.37 -120.91
CA ILE A 364 91.03 -5.13 -120.39
C ILE A 364 89.55 -5.37 -120.02
N ILE A 365 88.84 -6.18 -120.81
CA ILE A 365 87.45 -6.56 -120.51
C ILE A 365 87.37 -7.39 -119.21
N GLU A 366 88.31 -8.30 -118.96
CA GLU A 366 88.37 -9.06 -117.71
C GLU A 366 88.67 -8.18 -116.49
N LYS A 367 89.59 -7.21 -116.60
CA LYS A 367 89.86 -6.24 -115.52
C LYS A 367 88.64 -5.37 -115.21
N LEU A 368 87.86 -4.97 -116.22
CA LEU A 368 86.62 -4.23 -116.02
C LEU A 368 85.55 -5.07 -115.31
N LYS A 369 85.42 -6.36 -115.65
CA LYS A 369 84.50 -7.28 -114.94
C LYS A 369 84.91 -7.51 -113.48
N ALA A 370 86.21 -7.60 -113.19
CA ALA A 370 86.71 -7.73 -111.82
C ALA A 370 86.39 -6.49 -110.97
N LEU A 371 86.61 -5.28 -111.50
CA LEU A 371 86.26 -4.02 -110.83
C LEU A 371 84.75 -3.86 -110.62
N GLU A 372 83.93 -4.37 -111.54
CA GLU A 372 82.48 -4.32 -111.41
C GLU A 372 81.94 -5.31 -110.36
N ALA A 373 82.61 -6.46 -110.18
CA ALA A 373 82.32 -7.39 -109.08
C ALA A 373 82.70 -6.80 -107.72
N GLU A 374 83.88 -6.17 -107.61
CA GLU A 374 84.35 -5.52 -106.38
C GLU A 374 83.43 -4.35 -105.97
N LYS A 375 82.94 -3.58 -106.95
CA LYS A 375 81.92 -2.53 -106.70
C LYS A 375 80.63 -3.10 -106.12
N LYS A 376 80.15 -4.24 -106.64
CA LYS A 376 78.95 -4.92 -106.11
C LYS A 376 79.17 -5.45 -104.69
N GLU A 377 80.35 -6.00 -104.38
CA GLU A 377 80.67 -6.43 -103.02
C GLU A 377 80.69 -5.26 -102.02
N HIS A 378 81.28 -4.13 -102.41
CA HIS A 378 81.26 -2.92 -101.59
C HIS A 378 79.84 -2.41 -101.35
N GLU A 379 78.98 -2.41 -102.36
CA GLU A 379 77.58 -2.00 -102.26
C GLU A 379 76.78 -2.91 -101.32
N VAL A 380 77.00 -4.23 -101.39
CA VAL A 380 76.40 -5.18 -100.44
C VAL A 380 76.91 -4.95 -99.02
N SER A 381 78.22 -4.72 -98.83
CA SER A 381 78.80 -4.44 -97.51
C SER A 381 78.24 -3.15 -96.90
N PHE A 382 78.06 -2.11 -97.72
CA PHE A 382 77.52 -0.82 -97.31
C PHE A 382 76.06 -0.96 -96.89
N ASN A 383 75.25 -1.65 -97.69
CA ASN A 383 73.84 -1.91 -97.37
C ASN A 383 73.67 -2.75 -96.09
N ARG A 384 74.55 -3.74 -95.85
CA ARG A 384 74.57 -4.49 -94.58
C ARG A 384 74.85 -3.57 -93.39
N LYS A 385 75.82 -2.66 -93.50
CA LYS A 385 76.16 -1.69 -92.44
C LYS A 385 75.06 -0.67 -92.19
N LEU A 386 74.36 -0.25 -93.25
CA LEU A 386 73.22 0.65 -93.15
C LEU A 386 72.04 -0.01 -92.41
N MET A 387 71.80 -1.31 -92.68
CA MET A 387 70.76 -2.09 -92.01
C MET A 387 71.08 -2.37 -90.54
N SER A 388 72.35 -2.61 -90.17
CA SER A 388 72.73 -2.77 -88.76
C SER A 388 72.53 -1.49 -87.97
N LEU A 389 72.94 -0.34 -88.52
CA LEU A 389 72.75 0.97 -87.90
C LEU A 389 71.26 1.33 -87.73
N LYS A 390 70.41 0.96 -88.70
CA LYS A 390 68.96 1.16 -88.61
C LYS A 390 68.35 0.34 -87.47
N ARG A 391 68.74 -0.94 -87.34
CA ARG A 391 68.30 -1.81 -86.23
C ARG A 391 68.78 -1.29 -84.87
N GLU A 392 69.99 -0.78 -84.79
CA GLU A 392 70.54 -0.20 -83.56
C GLU A 392 69.80 1.09 -83.16
N LYS A 393 69.50 1.96 -84.12
CA LYS A 393 68.65 3.15 -83.91
C LYS A 393 67.28 2.78 -83.35
N ASP A 394 66.63 1.75 -83.91
CA ASP A 394 65.30 1.32 -83.46
C ASP A 394 65.34 0.70 -82.06
N ARG A 395 66.40 -0.08 -81.73
CA ARG A 395 66.63 -0.59 -80.37
C ARG A 395 66.82 0.53 -79.35
N ASN A 396 67.67 1.52 -79.66
CA ASN A 396 67.91 2.64 -78.77
C ASN A 396 66.63 3.48 -78.55
N LYS A 397 65.83 3.66 -79.61
CA LYS A 397 64.52 4.32 -79.50
C LYS A 397 63.55 3.56 -78.59
N ALA A 398 63.52 2.23 -78.66
CA ALA A 398 62.68 1.41 -77.79
C ALA A 398 63.12 1.46 -76.32
N ILE A 399 64.44 1.42 -76.06
CA ILE A 399 65.00 1.54 -74.71
C ILE A 399 64.62 2.90 -74.10
N LEU A 400 64.83 3.99 -74.84
CA LEU A 400 64.53 5.35 -74.38
C LEU A 400 63.03 5.54 -74.09
N PHE A 401 62.15 4.91 -74.88
CA PHE A 401 60.70 4.92 -74.61
C PHE A 401 60.33 4.12 -73.35
N SER A 402 60.99 2.98 -73.11
CA SER A 402 60.78 2.18 -71.90
C SER A 402 61.25 2.91 -70.62
N GLU A 403 62.36 3.65 -70.69
CA GLU A 403 62.85 4.46 -69.58
C GLU A 403 61.95 5.67 -69.32
N GLN A 404 61.48 6.36 -70.36
CA GLN A 404 60.52 7.46 -70.19
C GLN A 404 59.22 7.00 -69.52
N THR A 405 58.73 5.81 -69.87
CA THR A 405 57.49 5.27 -69.27
C THR A 405 57.72 4.84 -67.81
N ALA A 406 58.87 4.26 -67.48
CA ALA A 406 59.25 3.93 -66.11
C ALA A 406 59.38 5.19 -65.22
N VAL A 407 60.06 6.23 -65.70
CA VAL A 407 60.22 7.50 -64.98
C VAL A 407 58.88 8.22 -64.80
N LYS A 408 58.02 8.24 -65.83
CA LYS A 408 56.66 8.77 -65.70
C LYS A 408 55.86 8.05 -64.62
N LYS A 409 55.95 6.71 -64.56
CA LYS A 409 55.26 5.91 -63.55
C LYS A 409 55.74 6.25 -62.12
N GLN A 410 57.05 6.31 -61.90
CA GLN A 410 57.62 6.67 -60.59
C GLN A 410 57.22 8.08 -60.15
N LEU A 411 57.24 9.06 -61.06
CA LEU A 411 56.81 10.43 -60.75
C LEU A 411 55.32 10.50 -60.41
N THR A 412 54.46 9.71 -61.08
CA THR A 412 53.04 9.67 -60.74
C THR A 412 52.78 9.04 -59.38
N GLU A 413 53.53 8.01 -59.02
CA GLU A 413 53.41 7.28 -57.75
C GLU A 413 53.85 8.17 -56.58
N GLN A 414 55.02 8.80 -56.68
CA GLN A 414 55.49 9.78 -55.69
C GLN A 414 54.54 10.97 -55.52
N ALA A 415 53.94 11.45 -56.61
CA ALA A 415 52.97 12.54 -56.56
C ALA A 415 51.63 12.13 -55.93
N HIS A 416 51.25 10.85 -56.02
CA HIS A 416 50.09 10.28 -55.34
C HIS A 416 50.35 10.10 -53.84
N ASP A 417 51.53 9.60 -53.46
CA ASP A 417 51.87 9.39 -52.06
C ASP A 417 51.96 10.71 -51.28
N LYS A 418 52.58 11.74 -51.87
CA LYS A 418 52.59 13.09 -51.28
C LYS A 418 51.17 13.65 -51.08
N LEU A 419 50.30 13.49 -52.08
CA LEU A 419 48.89 13.91 -52.01
C LEU A 419 48.13 13.18 -50.89
N ASN A 420 48.32 11.87 -50.78
CA ASN A 420 47.65 11.07 -49.77
C ASN A 420 48.07 11.47 -48.35
N ASN A 421 49.35 11.80 -48.15
CA ASN A 421 49.86 12.27 -46.86
C ASN A 421 49.31 13.65 -46.49
N GLU A 422 49.27 14.60 -47.43
CA GLU A 422 48.67 15.92 -47.23
C GLU A 422 47.17 15.80 -46.91
N LEU A 423 46.43 14.99 -47.67
CA LEU A 423 45.01 14.73 -47.42
C LEU A 423 44.76 14.12 -46.04
N LYS A 424 45.64 13.23 -45.58
CA LYS A 424 45.54 12.63 -44.24
C LYS A 424 45.76 13.66 -43.13
N LEU A 425 46.66 14.62 -43.32
CA LEU A 425 46.88 15.71 -42.37
C LEU A 425 45.70 16.69 -42.34
N TYR A 426 45.16 17.09 -43.50
CA TYR A 426 43.98 17.95 -43.56
C TYR A 426 42.74 17.30 -42.95
N LYS A 427 42.52 16.00 -43.20
CA LYS A 427 41.42 15.25 -42.56
C LYS A 427 41.52 15.29 -41.04
N LYS A 428 42.70 15.02 -40.48
CA LYS A 428 42.90 15.09 -39.01
C LYS A 428 42.65 16.49 -38.44
N LYS A 429 43.08 17.54 -39.15
CA LYS A 429 42.86 18.92 -38.72
C LYS A 429 41.37 19.26 -38.70
N ILE A 430 40.65 18.97 -39.78
CA ILE A 430 39.21 19.21 -39.89
C ILE A 430 38.43 18.41 -38.83
N GLU A 431 38.77 17.13 -38.63
CA GLU A 431 38.14 16.30 -37.59
C GLU A 431 38.33 16.90 -36.18
N SER A 432 39.49 17.47 -35.88
CA SER A 432 39.75 18.11 -34.58
C SER A 432 38.97 19.42 -34.39
N GLU A 433 38.88 20.25 -35.43
CA GLU A 433 38.13 21.51 -35.42
C GLU A 433 36.63 21.25 -35.30
N MET A 434 36.09 20.32 -36.09
CA MET A 434 34.71 19.82 -35.98
C MET A 434 34.37 19.37 -34.58
N LYS A 435 35.23 18.51 -34.00
CA LYS A 435 34.97 17.91 -32.69
C LYS A 435 34.91 18.99 -31.61
N ASN A 436 35.79 19.99 -31.68
CA ASN A 436 35.78 21.11 -30.76
C ASN A 436 34.52 21.99 -30.94
N GLU A 437 34.14 22.33 -32.18
CA GLU A 437 32.95 23.13 -32.44
C GLU A 437 31.66 22.43 -32.02
N ILE A 438 31.54 21.13 -32.30
CA ILE A 438 30.42 20.28 -31.87
C ILE A 438 30.35 20.25 -30.35
N THR A 439 31.48 20.07 -29.67
CA THR A 439 31.52 20.02 -28.20
C THR A 439 31.07 21.34 -27.59
N MET A 440 31.52 22.48 -28.12
CA MET A 440 31.08 23.81 -27.63
C MET A 440 29.59 24.05 -27.85
N LYS A 441 29.07 23.75 -29.05
CA LYS A 441 27.64 23.90 -29.36
C LYS A 441 26.76 22.96 -28.53
N MET A 442 27.19 21.72 -28.35
CA MET A 442 26.48 20.74 -27.52
C MET A 442 26.42 21.20 -26.06
N ASN A 443 27.52 21.68 -25.50
CA ASN A 443 27.55 22.19 -24.12
C ASN A 443 26.66 23.43 -23.95
N SER A 444 26.66 24.35 -24.91
CA SER A 444 25.76 25.51 -24.89
C SER A 444 24.29 25.09 -24.95
N PHE A 445 23.94 24.14 -25.82
CA PHE A 445 22.59 23.62 -25.97
C PHE A 445 22.11 22.89 -24.71
N VAL A 446 22.96 22.03 -24.12
CA VAL A 446 22.67 21.32 -22.88
C VAL A 446 22.43 22.31 -21.73
N ASN A 447 23.24 23.37 -21.64
CA ASN A 447 23.06 24.39 -20.61
C ASN A 447 21.77 25.20 -20.79
N GLN A 448 21.38 25.51 -22.03
CA GLN A 448 20.09 26.17 -22.31
C GLN A 448 18.90 25.26 -21.94
N GLN A 449 18.97 23.97 -22.28
CA GLN A 449 17.92 23.01 -21.91
C GLN A 449 17.81 22.82 -20.41
N LYS A 450 18.94 22.76 -19.69
CA LYS A 450 18.95 22.70 -18.22
C LYS A 450 18.26 23.92 -17.61
N LYS A 451 18.62 25.15 -18.05
CA LYS A 451 17.96 26.38 -17.56
C LYS A 451 16.46 26.39 -17.81
N LYS A 452 16.02 25.92 -18.99
CA LYS A 452 14.59 25.82 -19.30
C LYS A 452 13.87 24.81 -18.40
N GLN A 453 14.47 23.64 -18.19
CA GLN A 453 13.92 22.62 -17.30
C GLN A 453 13.87 23.10 -15.84
N GLU A 454 14.90 23.80 -15.37
CA GLU A 454 14.92 24.39 -14.03
C GLU A 454 13.78 25.41 -13.86
N SER A 455 13.59 26.31 -14.83
CA SER A 455 12.46 27.26 -14.84
C SER A 455 11.09 26.57 -14.84
N ASP A 456 10.90 25.51 -15.64
CA ASP A 456 9.64 24.75 -15.70
C ASP A 456 9.38 24.00 -14.37
N ILE A 457 10.44 23.49 -13.72
CA ILE A 457 10.35 22.84 -12.41
C ILE A 457 9.97 23.86 -11.35
N GLU A 458 10.57 25.05 -11.37
CA GLU A 458 10.31 26.12 -10.41
C GLU A 458 8.85 26.60 -10.50
N GLU A 459 8.34 26.83 -11.72
CA GLU A 459 6.93 27.21 -11.94
C GLU A 459 5.95 26.13 -11.46
N ARG A 460 6.25 24.85 -11.72
CA ARG A 460 5.41 23.73 -11.23
C ARG A 460 5.46 23.61 -9.71
N THR A 461 6.61 23.82 -9.11
CA THR A 461 6.79 23.75 -7.66
C THR A 461 5.98 24.85 -6.96
N GLU A 462 5.96 26.05 -7.53
CA GLU A 462 5.17 27.17 -7.02
C GLU A 462 3.66 26.91 -7.12
N LYS A 463 3.18 26.35 -8.24
CA LYS A 463 1.78 25.92 -8.40
C LYS A 463 1.38 24.86 -7.38
N ILE A 464 2.26 23.89 -7.10
CA ILE A 464 2.03 22.86 -6.07
C ILE A 464 1.96 23.48 -4.67
N ARG A 465 2.82 24.44 -4.35
CA ARG A 465 2.77 25.17 -3.07
C ARG A 465 1.44 25.89 -2.89
N GLN A 466 0.98 26.62 -3.91
CA GLN A 466 -0.30 27.33 -3.86
C GLN A 466 -1.49 26.37 -3.69
N ALA A 467 -1.46 25.20 -4.34
CA ALA A 467 -2.49 24.18 -4.18
C ALA A 467 -2.49 23.57 -2.77
N LEU A 468 -1.30 23.30 -2.20
CA LEU A 468 -1.16 22.81 -0.82
C LEU A 468 -1.66 23.84 0.20
N ASP A 469 -1.35 25.12 0.03
CA ASP A 469 -1.85 26.19 0.90
C ASP A 469 -3.37 26.30 0.85
N HIS A 470 -3.97 26.14 -0.33
CA HIS A 470 -5.42 26.08 -0.47
C HIS A 470 -6.03 24.86 0.24
N GLU A 471 -5.41 23.69 0.11
CA GLU A 471 -5.84 22.47 0.81
C GLU A 471 -5.72 22.62 2.34
N HIS A 472 -4.66 23.27 2.82
CA HIS A 472 -4.50 23.60 4.24
C HIS A 472 -5.63 24.50 4.76
N LYS A 473 -6.01 25.54 4.01
CA LYS A 473 -7.16 26.40 4.36
C LYS A 473 -8.48 25.64 4.42
N ILE A 474 -8.75 24.75 3.44
CA ILE A 474 -9.95 23.89 3.46
C ILE A 474 -9.94 22.99 4.70
N ASN A 475 -8.79 22.39 5.01
CA ASN A 475 -8.65 21.50 6.16
C ASN A 475 -8.83 22.25 7.50
N GLU A 476 -8.39 23.50 7.61
CA GLU A 476 -8.65 24.34 8.78
C GLU A 476 -10.13 24.65 8.96
N ILE A 477 -10.84 25.03 7.88
CA ILE A 477 -12.29 25.28 7.91
C ILE A 477 -13.03 23.99 8.32
N LEU A 478 -12.64 22.84 7.78
CA LEU A 478 -13.22 21.55 8.16
C LEU A 478 -12.96 21.21 9.62
N ARG A 479 -11.75 21.44 10.14
CA ARG A 479 -11.42 21.23 11.56
C ARG A 479 -12.28 22.11 12.45
N LYS A 480 -12.46 23.39 12.11
CA LYS A 480 -13.30 24.32 12.87
C LYS A 480 -14.76 23.86 12.88
N ASN A 481 -15.33 23.52 11.72
CA ASN A 481 -16.69 23.00 11.61
C ASN A 481 -16.90 21.66 12.36
N ILE A 482 -15.91 20.77 12.34
CA ILE A 482 -15.95 19.52 13.11
C ILE A 482 -15.92 19.83 14.60
N SER A 483 -15.07 20.75 15.06
CA SER A 483 -14.95 21.11 16.47
C SER A 483 -16.25 21.70 17.03
N GLU A 484 -16.93 22.57 16.28
CA GLU A 484 -18.23 23.12 16.64
C GLU A 484 -19.33 22.04 16.70
N LYS A 485 -19.32 21.09 15.76
CA LYS A 485 -20.24 19.95 15.80
C LYS A 485 -19.95 18.96 16.93
N VAL A 486 -18.69 18.76 17.30
CA VAL A 486 -18.32 17.95 18.46
C VAL A 486 -18.82 18.63 19.74
N TYR A 487 -18.63 19.94 19.88
CA TYR A 487 -19.12 20.71 21.03
C TYR A 487 -20.64 20.62 21.19
N THR A 488 -21.41 20.78 20.12
CA THR A 488 -22.88 20.65 20.17
C THR A 488 -23.35 19.24 20.53
N ILE A 489 -22.64 18.20 20.05
CA ILE A 489 -22.92 16.80 20.44
C ILE A 489 -22.61 16.57 21.92
N GLU A 490 -21.51 17.11 22.44
CA GLU A 490 -21.12 17.02 23.85
C GLU A 490 -22.21 17.66 24.74
N LYS A 491 -22.68 18.85 24.38
CA LYS A 491 -23.76 19.57 25.08
C LYS A 491 -25.08 18.80 25.08
N LEU A 492 -25.43 18.12 23.97
CA LEU A 492 -26.61 17.24 23.90
C LEU A 492 -26.47 15.99 24.77
N LYS A 493 -25.28 15.39 24.84
CA LYS A 493 -25.02 14.25 25.74
C LYS A 493 -25.14 14.66 27.20
N GLU A 494 -24.64 15.85 27.55
CA GLU A 494 -24.75 16.38 28.91
C GLU A 494 -26.21 16.67 29.28
N LEU A 495 -26.99 17.24 28.35
CA LEU A 495 -28.43 17.44 28.54
C LEU A 495 -29.14 16.08 28.79
N ASN A 496 -28.87 15.08 27.95
CA ASN A 496 -29.44 13.73 28.11
C ASN A 496 -29.05 13.09 29.46
N ARG A 497 -27.81 13.28 29.94
CA ARG A 497 -27.39 12.78 31.26
C ARG A 497 -28.22 13.43 32.38
N LYS A 498 -28.45 14.74 32.30
CA LYS A 498 -29.31 15.46 33.26
C LYS A 498 -30.74 14.93 33.22
N THR A 499 -31.34 14.76 32.04
CA THR A 499 -32.71 14.25 31.93
C THR A 499 -32.84 12.82 32.48
N VAL A 500 -31.87 11.94 32.21
CA VAL A 500 -31.88 10.57 32.74
C VAL A 500 -31.76 10.56 34.27
N SER A 501 -30.92 11.44 34.84
CA SER A 501 -30.81 11.61 36.30
C SER A 501 -32.13 12.09 36.90
N GLU A 502 -32.75 13.12 36.32
CA GLU A 502 -34.04 13.66 36.79
C GLU A 502 -35.16 12.61 36.75
N VAL A 503 -35.23 11.81 35.68
CA VAL A 503 -36.20 10.70 35.57
C VAL A 503 -35.95 9.64 36.64
N SER A 504 -34.70 9.32 36.95
CA SER A 504 -34.33 8.37 38.01
C SER A 504 -34.76 8.90 39.39
N ASP A 505 -34.49 10.17 39.67
CA ASP A 505 -34.86 10.83 40.93
C ASP A 505 -36.37 10.88 41.14
N VAL A 506 -37.14 11.16 40.07
CA VAL A 506 -38.61 11.14 40.13
C VAL A 506 -39.12 9.73 40.42
N LYS A 507 -38.59 8.70 39.74
CA LYS A 507 -38.95 7.28 40.00
C LYS A 507 -38.64 6.88 41.44
N HIS A 508 -37.50 7.30 41.99
CA HIS A 508 -37.12 7.03 43.38
C HIS A 508 -38.04 7.75 44.38
N LYS A 509 -38.34 9.04 44.16
CA LYS A 509 -39.26 9.82 45.01
C LYS A 509 -40.67 9.23 45.01
N GLU A 510 -41.16 8.74 43.87
CA GLU A 510 -42.46 8.07 43.80
C GLU A 510 -42.45 6.72 44.55
N ALA A 511 -41.40 5.91 44.41
CA ALA A 511 -41.27 4.66 45.16
C ALA A 511 -41.29 4.89 46.68
N LEU A 512 -40.61 5.94 47.15
CA LEU A 512 -40.64 6.37 48.55
C LEU A 512 -42.04 6.80 49.01
N LYS A 513 -42.81 7.51 48.16
CA LYS A 513 -44.21 7.86 48.46
C LYS A 513 -45.08 6.61 48.58
N ARG A 514 -44.94 5.64 47.66
CA ARG A 514 -45.64 4.34 47.71
C ARG A 514 -45.38 3.62 49.04
N ALA A 515 -44.11 3.49 49.42
CA ALA A 515 -43.73 2.82 50.67
C ALA A 515 -44.33 3.52 51.91
N LYS A 516 -44.36 4.86 51.93
CA LYS A 516 -44.97 5.64 53.04
C LYS A 516 -46.48 5.45 53.12
N GLU A 517 -47.20 5.45 51.99
CA GLU A 517 -48.64 5.24 51.95
C GLU A 517 -49.02 3.82 52.37
N HIS A 518 -48.27 2.82 51.91
CA HIS A 518 -48.42 1.43 52.33
C HIS A 518 -48.22 1.26 53.85
N LYS A 519 -47.17 1.87 54.39
CA LYS A 519 -46.89 1.86 55.83
C LYS A 519 -48.03 2.50 56.65
N LYS A 520 -48.53 3.65 56.20
CA LYS A 520 -49.67 4.34 56.85
C LYS A 520 -50.94 3.47 56.87
N LEU A 521 -51.23 2.76 55.78
CA LEU A 521 -52.40 1.88 55.71
C LEU A 521 -52.26 0.69 56.66
N ILE A 522 -51.08 0.07 56.72
CA ILE A 522 -50.78 -1.04 57.64
C ILE A 522 -50.88 -0.57 59.11
N GLU A 523 -50.34 0.60 59.45
CA GLU A 523 -50.44 1.15 60.80
C GLU A 523 -51.89 1.45 61.20
N LYS A 524 -52.71 1.98 60.27
CA LYS A 524 -54.14 2.19 60.52
C LYS A 524 -54.86 0.87 60.80
N HIS A 525 -54.62 -0.15 59.98
CA HIS A 525 -55.22 -1.48 60.18
C HIS A 525 -54.80 -2.14 61.49
N LYS A 526 -53.54 -2.01 61.89
CA LYS A 526 -53.07 -2.48 63.21
C LYS A 526 -53.87 -1.84 64.34
N LYS A 527 -54.08 -0.52 64.30
CA LYS A 527 -54.89 0.21 65.30
C LYS A 527 -56.36 -0.25 65.30
N ASP A 528 -56.95 -0.41 64.11
CA ASP A 528 -58.33 -0.88 63.99
C ASP A 528 -58.48 -2.30 64.55
N THR A 529 -57.53 -3.20 64.24
CA THR A 529 -57.52 -4.58 64.75
C THR A 529 -57.38 -4.59 66.28
N GLU A 530 -56.48 -3.78 66.84
CA GLU A 530 -56.28 -3.64 68.28
C GLU A 530 -57.54 -3.10 68.99
N TYR A 531 -58.20 -2.11 68.41
CA TYR A 531 -59.48 -1.59 68.87
C TYR A 531 -60.58 -2.67 68.87
N PHE A 532 -60.71 -3.45 67.78
CA PHE A 532 -61.68 -4.56 67.74
C PHE A 532 -61.38 -5.64 68.76
N THR A 533 -60.10 -5.99 68.93
CA THR A 533 -59.68 -7.03 69.88
C THR A 533 -59.97 -6.62 71.32
N THR A 534 -59.72 -5.35 71.66
CA THR A 534 -60.02 -4.80 72.99
C THR A 534 -61.52 -4.70 73.25
N LYS A 535 -62.32 -4.26 72.26
CA LYS A 535 -63.79 -4.24 72.36
C LYS A 535 -64.36 -5.65 72.56
N LEU A 536 -63.92 -6.61 71.75
CA LEU A 536 -64.30 -8.03 71.85
C LEU A 536 -63.99 -8.60 73.25
N LYS A 537 -62.81 -8.33 73.80
CA LYS A 537 -62.43 -8.77 75.16
C LYS A 537 -63.37 -8.21 76.23
N LYS A 538 -63.76 -6.93 76.14
CA LYS A 538 -64.71 -6.30 77.08
C LYS A 538 -66.09 -6.93 76.97
N ASP A 539 -66.59 -7.11 75.74
CA ASP A 539 -67.90 -7.73 75.49
C ASP A 539 -67.94 -9.17 76.00
N PHE A 540 -66.85 -9.93 75.78
CA PHE A 540 -66.68 -11.28 76.31
C PHE A 540 -66.77 -11.33 77.83
N GLN A 541 -66.03 -10.46 78.51
CA GLN A 541 -65.95 -10.48 79.97
C GLN A 541 -67.28 -10.06 80.61
N SER A 542 -67.99 -9.11 79.99
CA SER A 542 -69.35 -8.73 80.40
C SER A 542 -70.33 -9.88 80.25
N LYS A 543 -70.39 -10.52 79.08
CA LYS A 543 -71.26 -11.69 78.83
C LYS A 543 -70.91 -12.86 79.77
N PHE A 544 -69.63 -13.14 79.96
CA PHE A 544 -69.15 -14.22 80.82
C PHE A 544 -69.64 -14.04 82.26
N ASN A 545 -69.52 -12.83 82.79
CA ASN A 545 -69.99 -12.51 84.14
C ASN A 545 -71.52 -12.65 84.26
N GLN A 546 -72.28 -12.21 83.24
CA GLN A 546 -73.75 -12.35 83.22
C GLN A 546 -74.18 -13.82 83.16
N GLU A 547 -73.58 -14.62 82.29
CA GLU A 547 -73.88 -16.05 82.12
C GLU A 547 -73.53 -16.84 83.39
N LEU A 548 -72.35 -16.57 83.97
CA LEU A 548 -71.92 -17.16 85.23
C LEU A 548 -72.89 -16.80 86.37
N GLN A 549 -73.30 -15.54 86.47
CA GLN A 549 -74.23 -15.10 87.50
C GLN A 549 -75.61 -15.79 87.37
N LYS A 550 -76.13 -15.95 86.15
CA LYS A 550 -77.39 -16.69 85.91
C LYS A 550 -77.28 -18.15 86.37
N ASN A 551 -76.18 -18.83 86.01
CA ASN A 551 -75.97 -20.23 86.38
C ASN A 551 -75.77 -20.41 87.89
N VAL A 552 -75.03 -19.49 88.54
CA VAL A 552 -74.86 -19.48 90.00
C VAL A 552 -76.21 -19.31 90.71
N ILE A 553 -77.10 -18.45 90.22
CA ILE A 553 -78.44 -18.25 90.81
C ILE A 553 -79.29 -19.53 90.69
N LEU A 554 -79.31 -20.15 89.52
CA LEU A 554 -80.05 -21.40 89.29
C LEU A 554 -79.54 -22.53 90.18
N GLU A 555 -78.21 -22.69 90.29
CA GLU A 555 -77.59 -23.70 91.13
C GLU A 555 -77.89 -23.47 92.61
N LYS A 556 -77.83 -22.20 93.06
CA LYS A 556 -78.20 -21.85 94.43
C LYS A 556 -79.65 -22.22 94.74
N GLN A 557 -80.57 -21.96 93.82
CA GLN A 557 -81.97 -22.36 93.98
C GLN A 557 -82.16 -23.89 94.04
N GLN A 558 -81.38 -24.67 93.28
CA GLN A 558 -81.42 -26.13 93.32
C GLN A 558 -80.87 -26.66 94.65
N LEU A 559 -79.71 -26.18 95.07
CA LEU A 559 -79.10 -26.57 96.34
C LEU A 559 -79.94 -26.11 97.53
N ASP A 560 -80.60 -24.95 97.47
CA ASP A 560 -81.52 -24.49 98.52
C ASP A 560 -82.72 -25.44 98.67
N LYS A 561 -83.25 -25.98 97.56
CA LYS A 561 -84.29 -27.01 97.60
C LYS A 561 -83.78 -28.30 98.22
N GLU A 562 -82.59 -28.78 97.81
CA GLU A 562 -81.97 -29.99 98.38
C GLU A 562 -81.66 -29.84 99.87
N PHE A 563 -81.14 -28.69 100.29
CA PHE A 563 -80.81 -28.39 101.66
C PHE A 563 -82.06 -28.37 102.53
N ASN A 564 -83.13 -27.70 102.09
CA ASN A 564 -84.39 -27.66 102.83
C ASN A 564 -85.04 -29.05 102.95
N LEU A 565 -84.93 -29.87 101.91
CA LEU A 565 -85.44 -31.24 101.90
C LEU A 565 -84.67 -32.12 102.90
N LYS A 566 -83.33 -32.07 102.90
CA LYS A 566 -82.48 -32.75 103.89
C LYS A 566 -82.66 -32.21 105.32
N LEU A 567 -82.90 -30.91 105.46
CA LEU A 567 -83.19 -30.28 106.74
C LEU A 567 -84.53 -30.78 107.29
N ALA A 568 -85.53 -31.00 106.44
CA ALA A 568 -86.81 -31.59 106.82
C ALA A 568 -86.66 -33.08 107.22
N GLU A 569 -85.98 -33.89 106.41
CA GLU A 569 -85.69 -35.31 106.70
C GLU A 569 -84.91 -35.48 108.01
N SER A 570 -83.95 -34.61 108.29
CA SER A 570 -83.16 -34.66 109.52
C SER A 570 -83.93 -34.22 110.75
N LYS A 571 -84.83 -33.22 110.64
CA LYS A 571 -85.75 -32.86 111.74
C LYS A 571 -86.64 -34.02 112.16
N GLU A 572 -87.00 -34.90 111.23
CA GLU A 572 -87.79 -36.09 111.51
C GLU A 572 -86.96 -37.20 112.18
N LYS A 573 -85.72 -37.39 111.73
CA LYS A 573 -84.78 -38.39 112.29
C LYS A 573 -84.17 -38.01 113.64
N MET A 574 -84.12 -36.72 113.97
CA MET A 574 -83.41 -36.20 115.16
C MET A 574 -84.38 -35.75 116.29
N LYS A 575 -85.63 -36.25 116.31
CA LYS A 575 -86.62 -35.89 117.35
C LYS A 575 -86.19 -36.27 118.77
N ASP A 576 -85.36 -37.30 118.89
CA ASP A 576 -84.89 -37.86 120.17
C ASP A 576 -83.41 -37.50 120.46
N SER A 577 -82.78 -36.71 119.59
CA SER A 577 -81.35 -36.36 119.68
C SER A 577 -81.11 -35.16 120.61
N SER A 578 -79.91 -35.10 121.17
CA SER A 578 -79.47 -33.96 121.99
C SER A 578 -79.45 -32.66 121.18
N SER A 579 -79.76 -31.53 121.83
CA SER A 579 -79.70 -30.21 121.20
C SER A 579 -78.33 -29.88 120.60
N MET A 580 -77.27 -30.46 121.17
CA MET A 580 -75.89 -30.32 120.70
C MET A 580 -75.66 -31.09 119.40
N GLU A 581 -76.19 -32.31 119.28
CA GLU A 581 -76.11 -33.14 118.08
C GLU A 581 -76.92 -32.52 116.92
N VAL A 582 -78.08 -31.93 117.21
CA VAL A 582 -78.88 -31.18 116.22
C VAL A 582 -78.13 -29.96 115.69
N ARG A 583 -77.36 -29.27 116.56
CA ARG A 583 -76.55 -28.10 116.18
C ARG A 583 -75.37 -28.51 115.30
N ASP A 584 -74.65 -29.56 115.68
CA ASP A 584 -73.51 -30.08 114.93
C ASP A 584 -73.94 -30.64 113.57
N PHE A 585 -75.07 -31.34 113.50
CA PHE A 585 -75.64 -31.82 112.25
C PHE A 585 -76.04 -30.67 111.33
N LYS A 586 -76.73 -29.63 111.84
CA LYS A 586 -77.05 -28.43 111.05
C LYS A 586 -75.79 -27.71 110.55
N SER A 587 -74.74 -27.65 111.37
CA SER A 587 -73.47 -27.06 110.98
C SER A 587 -72.78 -27.87 109.87
N LYS A 588 -72.74 -29.21 109.99
CA LYS A 588 -72.23 -30.10 108.94
C LYS A 588 -73.03 -29.98 107.65
N LEU A 589 -74.36 -30.01 107.73
CA LEU A 589 -75.24 -29.87 106.56
C LEU A 589 -75.02 -28.52 105.85
N ARG A 590 -74.77 -27.45 106.61
CA ARG A 590 -74.48 -26.13 106.06
C ARG A 590 -73.09 -26.06 105.44
N SER A 591 -72.08 -26.66 106.07
CA SER A 591 -70.74 -26.80 105.50
C SER A 591 -70.75 -27.60 104.20
N ASP A 592 -71.46 -28.73 104.16
CA ASP A 592 -71.61 -29.56 102.96
C ASP A 592 -72.33 -28.81 101.83
N TYR A 593 -73.35 -28.01 102.17
CA TYR A 593 -74.02 -27.13 101.22
C TYR A 593 -73.05 -26.08 100.66
N ASP A 594 -72.31 -25.38 101.52
CA ASP A 594 -71.38 -24.33 101.11
C ASP A 594 -70.23 -24.90 100.26
N GLU A 595 -69.73 -26.09 100.60
CA GLU A 595 -68.68 -26.79 99.85
C GLU A 595 -69.19 -27.27 98.49
N LYS A 596 -70.39 -27.86 98.42
CA LYS A 596 -71.02 -28.24 97.14
C LYS A 596 -71.32 -27.04 96.26
N LEU A 597 -71.83 -25.96 96.86
CA LEU A 597 -72.07 -24.71 96.15
C LEU A 597 -70.75 -24.17 95.57
N ARG A 598 -69.66 -24.14 96.35
CA ARG A 598 -68.34 -23.71 95.86
C ARG A 598 -67.83 -24.60 94.71
N LYS A 599 -67.82 -25.94 94.88
CA LYS A 599 -67.37 -26.89 93.85
C LYS A 599 -68.19 -26.80 92.56
N ASN A 600 -69.52 -26.65 92.68
CA ASN A 600 -70.40 -26.50 91.52
C ASN A 600 -70.20 -25.14 90.84
N ILE A 601 -70.01 -24.05 91.60
CA ILE A 601 -69.65 -22.74 91.04
C ILE A 601 -68.33 -22.81 90.27
N GLU A 602 -67.32 -23.51 90.80
CA GLU A 602 -66.01 -23.64 90.15
C GLU A 602 -66.08 -24.48 88.87
N SER A 603 -66.77 -25.62 88.92
CA SER A 603 -67.03 -26.47 87.75
C SER A 603 -67.85 -25.73 86.67
N MET A 604 -68.90 -25.00 87.06
CA MET A 604 -69.68 -24.18 86.15
C MET A 604 -68.86 -23.03 85.56
N LYS A 605 -68.03 -22.37 86.38
CA LYS A 605 -67.13 -21.32 85.92
C LYS A 605 -66.20 -21.85 84.84
N GLU A 606 -65.62 -23.03 85.01
CA GLU A 606 -64.74 -23.65 84.02
C GLU A 606 -65.51 -24.04 82.74
N LYS A 607 -66.68 -24.67 82.87
CA LYS A 607 -67.53 -25.04 81.72
C LYS A 607 -67.98 -23.83 80.91
N VAL A 608 -68.57 -22.84 81.57
CA VAL A 608 -69.01 -21.57 80.94
C VAL A 608 -67.82 -20.85 80.33
N GLN A 609 -66.67 -20.82 81.01
CA GLN A 609 -65.47 -20.17 80.47
C GLN A 609 -64.97 -20.86 79.20
N ASN A 610 -64.98 -22.19 79.16
CA ASN A 610 -64.54 -22.97 77.99
C ASN A 610 -65.51 -22.84 76.80
N GLU A 611 -66.83 -22.90 77.04
CA GLU A 611 -67.83 -22.70 75.99
C GLU A 611 -67.78 -21.28 75.43
N MET A 612 -67.75 -20.27 76.31
CA MET A 612 -67.62 -18.88 75.94
C MET A 612 -66.31 -18.65 75.18
N ARG A 613 -65.17 -19.21 75.64
CA ARG A 613 -63.89 -19.10 74.91
C ARG A 613 -64.01 -19.64 73.49
N LYS A 614 -64.65 -20.80 73.30
CA LYS A 614 -64.86 -21.38 71.96
C LYS A 614 -65.71 -20.46 71.07
N GLN A 615 -66.80 -19.92 71.59
CA GLN A 615 -67.64 -18.96 70.85
C GLN A 615 -66.86 -17.67 70.53
N PHE A 616 -66.13 -17.13 71.50
CA PHE A 616 -65.28 -15.96 71.34
C PHE A 616 -64.23 -16.16 70.25
N PHE A 617 -63.52 -17.28 70.25
CA PHE A 617 -62.51 -17.55 69.23
C PHE A 617 -63.12 -17.64 67.83
N ARG A 618 -64.32 -18.22 67.69
CA ARG A 618 -65.05 -18.22 66.41
C ARG A 618 -65.42 -16.81 65.97
N GLU A 619 -66.13 -16.05 66.82
CA GLU A 619 -66.56 -14.68 66.49
C GLU A 619 -65.39 -13.72 66.25
N ALA A 620 -64.31 -13.84 67.04
CA ALA A 620 -63.12 -13.04 66.88
C ALA A 620 -62.40 -13.38 65.58
N ASN A 621 -62.26 -14.67 65.24
CA ASN A 621 -61.65 -15.08 63.99
C ASN A 621 -62.45 -14.61 62.78
N ASP A 622 -63.78 -14.72 62.81
CA ASP A 622 -64.64 -14.28 61.70
C ASP A 622 -64.53 -12.77 61.48
N LYS A 623 -64.55 -11.97 62.56
CA LYS A 623 -64.37 -10.51 62.49
C LYS A 623 -62.96 -10.13 62.03
N ILE A 624 -61.92 -10.80 62.52
CA ILE A 624 -60.54 -10.58 62.09
C ILE A 624 -60.37 -10.94 60.61
N LEU A 625 -60.99 -12.04 60.15
CA LEU A 625 -60.96 -12.46 58.75
C LEU A 625 -61.62 -11.41 57.85
N LEU A 626 -62.79 -10.90 58.25
CA LEU A 626 -63.49 -9.84 57.52
C LEU A 626 -62.64 -8.57 57.40
N GLU A 627 -61.98 -8.14 58.49
CA GLU A 627 -61.09 -6.98 58.47
C GLU A 627 -59.80 -7.21 57.67
N ARG A 628 -59.26 -8.45 57.66
CA ARG A 628 -58.16 -8.82 56.76
C ARG A 628 -58.59 -8.71 55.30
N GLN A 629 -59.78 -9.19 54.96
CA GLN A 629 -60.31 -9.10 53.60
C GLN A 629 -60.54 -7.66 53.16
N LYS A 630 -61.04 -6.79 54.05
CA LYS A 630 -61.15 -5.34 53.79
C LYS A 630 -59.79 -4.68 53.55
N LEU A 631 -58.77 -5.04 54.32
CA LEU A 631 -57.40 -4.53 54.10
C LEU A 631 -56.88 -5.00 52.74
N GLU A 632 -57.05 -6.27 52.43
CA GLU A 632 -56.58 -6.87 51.18
C GLU A 632 -57.23 -6.19 49.97
N ASN A 633 -58.53 -5.94 50.02
CA ASN A 633 -59.24 -5.19 48.97
C ASN A 633 -58.71 -3.75 48.83
N LYS A 634 -58.49 -3.03 49.95
CA LYS A 634 -57.90 -1.68 49.91
C LYS A 634 -56.47 -1.67 49.37
N LEU A 635 -55.68 -2.70 49.67
CA LEU A 635 -54.33 -2.88 49.13
C LEU A 635 -54.38 -3.16 47.62
N LYS A 636 -55.29 -4.01 47.17
CA LYS A 636 -55.53 -4.28 45.74
C LYS A 636 -55.96 -3.01 44.99
N ASP A 637 -56.86 -2.20 45.55
CA ASP A 637 -57.27 -0.93 44.96
C ASP A 637 -56.11 0.07 44.86
N LEU A 638 -55.25 0.15 45.89
CA LEU A 638 -54.04 0.96 45.88
C LEU A 638 -53.05 0.48 44.81
N GLU A 639 -52.78 -0.82 44.75
CA GLU A 639 -51.95 -1.41 43.69
C GLU A 639 -52.51 -1.10 42.30
N GLN A 640 -53.82 -1.20 42.11
CA GLN A 640 -54.44 -0.91 40.81
C GLN A 640 -54.30 0.57 40.44
N LYS A 641 -54.53 1.49 41.37
CA LYS A 641 -54.27 2.93 41.17
C LYS A 641 -52.82 3.20 40.79
N TYR A 642 -51.85 2.54 41.46
CA TYR A 642 -50.44 2.69 41.12
C TYR A 642 -50.09 2.08 39.77
N LYS A 643 -50.66 0.93 39.40
CA LYS A 643 -50.48 0.33 38.07
C LYS A 643 -50.99 1.27 36.98
N SER A 644 -52.15 1.88 37.17
CA SER A 644 -52.69 2.89 36.23
C SER A 644 -51.78 4.12 36.13
N HIS A 645 -51.27 4.62 37.25
CA HIS A 645 -50.33 5.76 37.25
C HIS A 645 -48.98 5.42 36.59
N GLU A 646 -48.45 4.22 36.84
CA GLU A 646 -47.23 3.73 36.20
C GLU A 646 -47.41 3.56 34.69
N GLN A 647 -48.57 3.07 34.24
CA GLN A 647 -48.91 3.03 32.81
C GLN A 647 -48.97 4.44 32.21
N ALA A 648 -49.58 5.41 32.91
CA ALA A 648 -49.60 6.81 32.46
C ALA A 648 -48.18 7.41 32.36
N LEU A 649 -47.29 7.09 33.31
CA LEU A 649 -45.88 7.49 33.26
C LEU A 649 -45.13 6.82 32.10
N LYS A 650 -45.35 5.53 31.86
CA LYS A 650 -44.78 4.82 30.71
C LYS A 650 -45.24 5.43 29.38
N MET A 651 -46.50 5.85 29.29
CA MET A 651 -47.02 6.56 28.11
C MET A 651 -46.37 7.93 27.93
N LYS A 652 -46.17 8.70 29.01
CA LYS A 652 -45.42 9.96 28.98
C LYS A 652 -43.95 9.75 28.58
N GLU A 653 -43.30 8.72 29.13
CA GLU A 653 -41.92 8.33 28.79
C GLU A 653 -41.82 7.92 27.31
N LYS A 654 -42.78 7.15 26.81
CA LYS A 654 -42.87 6.78 25.38
C LYS A 654 -43.04 8.02 24.49
N HIS A 655 -43.96 8.92 24.82
CA HIS A 655 -44.14 10.17 24.08
C HIS A 655 -42.88 11.04 24.10
N PHE A 656 -42.18 11.11 25.23
CA PHE A 656 -40.92 11.84 25.34
C PHE A 656 -39.84 11.24 24.45
N ILE A 657 -39.71 9.90 24.45
CA ILE A 657 -38.78 9.17 23.58
C ILE A 657 -39.13 9.39 22.10
N GLU A 658 -40.40 9.33 21.73
CA GLU A 658 -40.88 9.58 20.36
C GLU A 658 -40.60 11.03 19.91
N ALA A 659 -40.85 12.02 20.76
CA ALA A 659 -40.51 13.41 20.50
C ALA A 659 -38.99 13.61 20.31
N HIS A 660 -38.17 12.96 21.15
CA HIS A 660 -36.72 13.02 21.04
C HIS A 660 -36.21 12.30 19.77
N LYS A 661 -36.84 11.19 19.39
CA LYS A 661 -36.57 10.46 18.14
C LYS A 661 -36.94 11.30 16.92
N ALA A 662 -38.08 12.00 16.95
CA ALA A 662 -38.48 12.93 15.88
C ALA A 662 -37.48 14.09 15.74
N LYS A 663 -37.04 14.69 16.86
CA LYS A 663 -36.01 15.74 16.87
C LYS A 663 -34.66 15.23 16.35
N SER A 664 -34.28 14.00 16.69
CA SER A 664 -33.07 13.35 16.19
C SER A 664 -33.15 13.06 14.69
N LEU A 665 -34.32 12.65 14.19
CA LEU A 665 -34.57 12.44 12.76
C LEU A 665 -34.56 13.74 11.97
N SER A 666 -35.09 14.83 12.53
CA SER A 666 -34.99 16.19 11.97
C SER A 666 -33.52 16.66 11.88
N LEU A 667 -32.72 16.46 12.93
CA LEU A 667 -31.29 16.78 12.88
C LEU A 667 -30.53 15.89 11.86
N ALA A 668 -30.95 14.64 11.70
CA ALA A 668 -30.39 13.73 10.70
C ALA A 668 -30.76 14.16 9.26
N SER A 669 -31.99 14.63 9.03
CA SER A 669 -32.41 15.16 7.73
C SER A 669 -31.70 16.47 7.39
N GLU A 670 -31.50 17.37 8.36
CA GLU A 670 -30.66 18.57 8.19
C GLU A 670 -29.21 18.22 7.85
N LYS A 671 -28.63 17.23 8.54
CA LYS A 671 -27.28 16.71 8.23
C LYS A 671 -27.22 16.15 6.80
N LYS A 672 -28.26 15.43 6.36
CA LYS A 672 -28.35 14.92 4.99
C LYS A 672 -28.43 16.06 3.97
N GLY A 673 -29.26 17.08 4.22
CA GLY A 673 -29.35 18.27 3.38
C GLY A 673 -28.03 19.07 3.31
N LEU A 674 -27.29 19.17 4.41
CA LEU A 674 -25.94 19.76 4.43
C LEU A 674 -24.93 18.94 3.62
N MET A 675 -24.98 17.61 3.70
CA MET A 675 -24.14 16.74 2.88
C MET A 675 -24.49 16.83 1.39
N GLU A 676 -25.77 16.93 1.05
CA GLU A 676 -26.20 17.15 -0.34
C GLU A 676 -25.74 18.52 -0.86
N LYS A 677 -25.84 19.58 -0.05
CA LYS A 677 -25.28 20.91 -0.39
C LYS A 677 -23.75 20.86 -0.56
N MET A 678 -23.03 20.15 0.32
CA MET A 678 -21.58 19.94 0.16
C MET A 678 -21.23 19.17 -1.11
N ASN A 679 -22.01 18.14 -1.45
CA ASN A 679 -21.79 17.38 -2.67
C ASN A 679 -22.11 18.20 -3.93
N LEU A 680 -23.12 19.05 -3.88
CA LEU A 680 -23.42 20.02 -4.94
C LEU A 680 -22.30 21.05 -5.08
N PHE A 681 -21.73 21.51 -3.96
CA PHE A 681 -20.57 22.42 -3.96
C PHE A 681 -19.32 21.76 -4.55
N ARG A 682 -19.02 20.51 -4.18
CA ARG A 682 -17.94 19.73 -4.82
C ARG A 682 -18.16 19.59 -6.31
N LYS A 683 -19.36 19.20 -6.74
CA LYS A 683 -19.70 19.09 -8.17
C LYS A 683 -19.60 20.42 -8.92
N SER A 684 -19.85 21.56 -8.27
CA SER A 684 -19.70 22.87 -8.90
C SER A 684 -18.25 23.32 -8.96
N GLU A 685 -17.43 22.99 -7.96
CA GLU A 685 -15.98 23.20 -7.99
C GLU A 685 -15.28 22.30 -9.01
N ASP A 686 -15.64 21.02 -9.11
CA ASP A 686 -15.11 20.10 -10.12
C ASP A 686 -15.41 20.62 -11.54
N LYS A 687 -16.62 21.14 -11.77
CA LYS A 687 -16.99 21.81 -13.04
C LYS A 687 -16.18 23.08 -13.30
N LYS A 688 -15.85 23.86 -12.27
CA LYS A 688 -14.99 25.04 -12.41
C LYS A 688 -13.55 24.64 -12.72
N PHE A 689 -13.03 23.59 -12.09
CA PHE A 689 -11.72 23.02 -12.39
C PHE A 689 -11.65 22.49 -13.83
N ASP A 690 -12.68 21.79 -14.28
CA ASP A 690 -12.77 21.31 -15.67
C ASP A 690 -12.84 22.47 -16.68
N ALA A 691 -13.52 23.57 -16.33
CA ALA A 691 -13.57 24.78 -17.16
C ALA A 691 -12.21 25.48 -17.22
N ILE A 692 -11.53 25.63 -16.08
CA ILE A 692 -10.17 26.21 -16.01
C ILE A 692 -9.20 25.37 -16.83
N LYS A 693 -9.26 24.04 -16.71
CA LYS A 693 -8.39 23.11 -17.45
C LYS A 693 -8.61 23.20 -18.96
N LYS A 694 -9.86 23.35 -19.41
CA LYS A 694 -10.19 23.59 -20.83
C LYS A 694 -9.66 24.94 -21.33
N GLU A 695 -9.72 25.98 -20.50
CA GLU A 695 -9.18 27.31 -20.82
C GLU A 695 -7.64 27.27 -20.91
N GLU A 696 -6.97 26.57 -20.00
CA GLU A 696 -5.52 26.35 -20.02
C GLU A 696 -5.08 25.56 -21.25
N ASP A 697 -5.78 24.49 -21.61
CA ASP A 697 -5.51 23.72 -22.83
C ASP A 697 -5.70 24.57 -24.09
N LYS A 698 -6.68 25.49 -24.08
CA LYS A 698 -6.91 26.44 -25.18
C LYS A 698 -5.77 27.46 -25.30
N ILE A 699 -5.33 28.04 -24.19
CA ILE A 699 -4.19 28.97 -24.14
C ILE A 699 -2.90 28.27 -24.58
N LEU A 700 -2.69 27.01 -24.17
CA LEU A 700 -1.52 26.22 -24.55
C LEU A 700 -1.49 25.98 -26.07
N ARG A 701 -2.62 25.54 -26.65
CA ARG A 701 -2.74 25.38 -28.12
C ARG A 701 -2.52 26.68 -28.87
N GLU A 702 -3.00 27.80 -28.34
CA GLU A 702 -2.81 29.11 -28.97
C GLU A 702 -1.35 29.56 -28.93
N LYS A 703 -0.62 29.27 -27.84
CA LYS A 703 0.83 29.49 -27.76
C LYS A 703 1.60 28.60 -28.72
N GLU A 704 1.25 27.33 -28.84
CA GLU A 704 1.86 26.40 -29.80
C GLU A 704 1.62 26.84 -31.25
N LEU A 705 0.42 27.32 -31.58
CA LEU A 705 0.07 27.86 -32.89
C LEU A 705 0.94 29.08 -33.24
N LYS A 706 1.06 30.05 -32.32
CA LYS A 706 1.90 31.25 -32.51
C LYS A 706 3.39 30.90 -32.68
N LEU A 707 3.87 29.86 -32.00
CA LEU A 707 5.25 29.39 -32.11
C LEU A 707 5.50 28.70 -33.47
N ALA A 708 4.53 27.91 -33.94
CA ALA A 708 4.56 27.30 -35.26
C ALA A 708 4.50 28.34 -36.39
N GLU A 709 3.65 29.37 -36.26
CA GLU A 709 3.58 30.48 -37.20
C GLU A 709 4.89 31.26 -37.27
N LYS A 710 5.53 31.53 -36.12
CA LYS A 710 6.84 32.20 -36.08
C LYS A 710 7.93 31.38 -36.75
N ALA A 711 7.97 30.07 -36.49
CA ALA A 711 8.91 29.16 -37.16
C ALA A 711 8.67 29.10 -38.68
N HIS A 712 7.41 29.10 -39.11
CA HIS A 712 7.04 29.15 -40.52
C HIS A 712 7.48 30.46 -41.19
N GLN A 713 7.32 31.60 -40.52
CA GLN A 713 7.79 32.89 -41.02
C GLN A 713 9.33 32.95 -41.13
N GLU A 714 10.06 32.39 -40.17
CA GLU A 714 11.52 32.31 -40.22
C GLU A 714 11.99 31.42 -41.38
N MET A 715 11.34 30.28 -41.58
CA MET A 715 11.59 29.39 -42.72
C MET A 715 11.33 30.11 -44.06
N LEU A 716 10.24 30.87 -44.19
CA LEU A 716 9.95 31.65 -45.39
C LEU A 716 11.02 32.73 -45.65
N LYS A 717 11.54 33.37 -44.60
CA LYS A 717 12.67 34.33 -44.73
C LYS A 717 13.93 33.63 -45.22
N GLU A 718 14.24 32.44 -44.70
CA GLU A 718 15.40 31.64 -45.13
C GLU A 718 15.26 31.20 -46.60
N ILE A 719 14.07 30.77 -47.02
CA ILE A 719 13.79 30.40 -48.41
C ILE A 719 14.00 31.61 -49.34
N LYS A 720 13.49 32.79 -48.98
CA LYS A 720 13.68 34.02 -49.77
C LYS A 720 15.16 34.40 -49.91
N LEU A 721 15.94 34.27 -48.83
CA LEU A 721 17.39 34.49 -48.86
C LEU A 721 18.11 33.50 -49.79
N ARG A 722 17.75 32.21 -49.72
CA ARG A 722 18.30 31.19 -50.62
C ARG A 722 17.93 31.46 -52.08
N GLU A 723 16.69 31.85 -52.35
CA GLU A 723 16.23 32.19 -53.69
C GLU A 723 17.01 33.40 -54.25
N SER A 724 17.22 34.44 -53.45
CA SER A 724 18.04 35.60 -53.81
C SER A 724 19.49 35.21 -54.13
N ALA A 725 20.11 34.37 -53.28
CA ALA A 725 21.47 33.88 -53.51
C ALA A 725 21.59 33.01 -54.77
N ILE A 726 20.56 32.21 -55.10
CA ILE A 726 20.51 31.43 -56.34
C ILE A 726 20.36 32.35 -57.55
N LYS A 727 19.48 33.36 -57.49
CA LYS A 727 19.32 34.36 -58.55
C LYS A 727 20.64 35.10 -58.82
N GLU A 728 21.34 35.52 -57.77
CA GLU A 728 22.65 36.21 -57.91
C GLU A 728 23.72 35.29 -58.54
N ARG A 729 23.77 34.01 -58.15
CA ARG A 729 24.69 33.03 -58.75
C ARG A 729 24.37 32.78 -60.22
N LEU A 730 23.10 32.64 -60.57
CA LEU A 730 22.66 32.48 -61.96
C LEU A 730 23.00 33.72 -62.78
N GLN A 731 22.76 34.92 -62.24
CA GLN A 731 23.10 36.17 -62.91
C GLN A 731 24.61 36.28 -63.18
N LYS A 732 25.46 36.00 -62.19
CA LYS A 732 26.93 35.94 -62.39
C LYS A 732 27.34 34.90 -63.42
N HIS A 733 26.67 33.75 -63.45
CA HIS A 733 26.93 32.72 -64.45
C HIS A 733 26.53 33.15 -65.86
N PHE A 734 25.38 33.83 -66.02
CA PHE A 734 24.96 34.42 -67.29
C PHE A 734 25.91 35.50 -67.77
N GLU A 735 26.30 36.43 -66.90
CA GLU A 735 27.29 37.47 -67.22
C GLU A 735 28.64 36.89 -67.64
N LYS A 736 29.08 35.79 -66.98
CA LYS A 736 30.29 35.07 -67.36
C LYS A 736 30.16 34.45 -68.75
N LYS A 737 29.05 33.77 -69.04
CA LYS A 737 28.78 33.20 -70.37
C LYS A 737 28.73 34.28 -71.45
N ILE A 738 28.09 35.42 -71.18
CA ILE A 738 28.04 36.55 -72.12
C ILE A 738 29.46 37.06 -72.43
N ARG A 739 30.33 37.15 -71.41
CA ARG A 739 31.75 37.50 -71.62
C ARG A 739 32.50 36.46 -72.45
N GLU A 740 32.33 35.17 -72.15
CA GLU A 740 32.93 34.08 -72.92
C GLU A 740 32.48 34.11 -74.39
N TYR A 741 31.20 34.37 -74.66
CA TYR A 741 30.69 34.54 -76.02
C TYR A 741 31.29 35.75 -76.74
N LYS A 742 31.38 36.90 -76.06
CA LYS A 742 32.02 38.10 -76.64
C LYS A 742 33.49 37.87 -76.96
N GLU A 743 34.24 37.23 -76.05
CA GLU A 743 35.64 36.87 -76.29
C GLU A 743 35.79 35.88 -77.46
N GLN A 744 34.83 34.96 -77.63
CA GLN A 744 34.82 34.02 -78.74
C GLN A 744 34.52 34.72 -80.07
N GLU A 745 33.53 35.62 -80.10
CA GLU A 745 33.23 36.48 -81.27
C GLU A 745 34.44 37.35 -81.64
N GLU A 746 35.12 37.96 -80.67
CA GLU A 746 36.33 38.75 -80.91
C GLU A 746 37.46 37.91 -81.50
N ARG A 747 37.66 36.67 -81.03
CA ARG A 747 38.65 35.74 -81.62
C ARG A 747 38.27 35.34 -83.04
N GLU A 748 37.00 35.10 -83.32
CA GLU A 748 36.52 34.79 -84.67
C GLU A 748 36.70 35.99 -85.62
N ILE A 749 36.39 37.21 -85.17
CA ILE A 749 36.62 38.44 -85.92
C ILE A 749 38.12 38.64 -86.17
N ALA A 750 38.98 38.42 -85.17
CA ALA A 750 40.43 38.52 -85.31
C ALA A 750 40.98 37.48 -86.30
N SER A 751 40.49 36.23 -86.23
CA SER A 751 40.84 35.16 -87.17
C SER A 751 40.43 35.52 -88.60
N LYS A 752 39.19 36.00 -88.79
CA LYS A 752 38.70 36.45 -90.11
C LYS A 752 39.47 37.64 -90.64
N LYS A 753 39.84 38.61 -89.79
CA LYS A 753 40.72 39.73 -90.17
C LYS A 753 42.12 39.26 -90.59
N SER A 754 42.68 38.27 -89.89
CA SER A 754 43.97 37.68 -90.25
C SER A 754 43.91 36.96 -91.60
N GLN A 755 42.85 36.16 -91.82
CA GLN A 755 42.60 35.49 -93.10
C GLN A 755 42.43 36.50 -94.24
N LEU A 756 41.64 37.56 -94.04
CA LEU A 756 41.45 38.63 -95.02
C LEU A 756 42.78 39.36 -95.32
N ALA A 757 43.59 39.64 -94.30
CA ALA A 757 44.90 40.26 -94.48
C ALA A 757 45.86 39.36 -95.28
N GLU A 758 45.77 38.04 -95.09
CA GLU A 758 46.57 37.05 -95.80
C GLU A 758 46.10 36.88 -97.25
N GLU A 759 44.78 36.87 -97.50
CA GLU A 759 44.20 36.90 -98.85
C GLU A 759 44.59 38.19 -99.60
N LEU A 760 44.54 39.34 -98.94
CA LEU A 760 44.98 40.62 -99.51
C LEU A 760 46.49 40.61 -99.83
N ARG A 761 47.33 40.01 -98.98
CA ARG A 761 48.75 39.80 -99.27
C ARG A 761 48.98 38.86 -100.45
N GLN A 762 48.19 37.80 -100.58
CA GLN A 762 48.26 36.88 -101.71
C GLN A 762 47.81 37.56 -103.02
N ARG A 763 46.72 38.34 -103.00
CA ARG A 763 46.28 39.16 -104.15
C ARG A 763 47.29 40.23 -104.53
N ALA A 764 47.89 40.92 -103.56
CA ALA A 764 48.95 41.89 -103.83
C ALA A 764 50.19 41.24 -104.47
N LYS A 765 50.56 40.03 -104.02
CA LYS A 765 51.63 39.22 -104.66
C LYS A 765 51.25 38.75 -106.08
N ALA A 766 49.97 38.52 -106.35
CA ALA A 766 49.48 38.13 -107.67
C ALA A 766 49.43 39.31 -108.66
N LEU A 767 49.21 40.54 -108.18
CA LEU A 767 49.25 41.76 -109.00
C LEU A 767 50.67 42.29 -109.28
N LEU A 768 51.68 41.79 -108.55
CA LEU A 768 53.11 42.12 -108.74
C LEU A 768 53.85 41.08 -109.61
N ARG A 769 53.14 40.09 -110.15
CA ARG A 769 53.60 39.19 -111.21
C ARG A 769 52.87 39.53 -112.50
#